data_AF-A0AAW6RVI3-F1
#
_entry.id   AF-A0AAW6RVI3-F1
#
_cell.length_a   1.000
_cell.length_b   1.000
_cell.length_c   1.000
_cell.angle_alpha   90.00
_cell.angle_beta   90.00
_cell.angle_gamma   90.00
#
_symmetry.space_group_name_H-M   'P 1'
#
loop_
_entity.id
_entity.type
_entity.pdbx_description
1 polymer ?
#
loop_
_entity_poly.entity_id
_entity_poly.type
_entity_poly.pdbx_seq_one_letter_code
_entity_poly.pdbx_strand_id
1 'polypeptide(L)'
;MRLKYITLCLLGLSISGCTQHVIKSNASSDQQLGQQATHGLNAMFENASYDFKGQFSIQSDFNFNEPKLNSKSNVQSNGTNLDPELKKQLDQLLKNQKISFTAKEKQALYDALAREQNPYASLYGSGESRSAKVQIAESLVNLLNDLQFSYQGSVHFRQKLAALTLQLSYQKPTLQVQAQLPMVVDFNDYKFYTNYFAFMPFMVNRESQDRFAYIDFSKHKDAFDHIDFKKFAEYLKQMNALPYALAEPNQVHSVDLSKSEKEAGLSKKIRYMGDLETAQVQLGLFEYVNKLHYTQQIQAFDAESLIEDAAKTPSAADETMQAAKEAESAASSASEDPAYDSLERVSHLVNQKMQNLRGYGQSDEQDIVVDAAADATVDAAADVAYAQAATEDADETATEVSASVAPNTLSEEACDALINSKSIPIGKVTACRDYQDIDVLAPKVTNQSVDEETFGQVATNVLEELKPLFTAYQTEQLVDAQSFKQLWQKHQAEITPIMAQLGSERSPFVMDVGLDQKGRAQNMDYNIVISDEQIGKLQIKSTNQVFNYGSATAINRQALRNAKSIEEVSKGSLLENVVKGMLGPLGADSSSVESASSSTTELPKAISDYYQQAAQQSYARQHSEVKAYQAVFALMFAAQRPEYIRYYSSATINEISEVYAYEFMDVAEPKGAALKRLTQLRQKHALQHEQDFDELGESIANIVNDALEDVQENQQWKDLAKKYKTKQAVFAQVYQDKFTDTYEIDQEQTAYLTQSAHVFAKAFADDLKGQLTEKSLQGLKLEHDDFFSDSTYYETYKAVQKHMN
;
A
#
# COMPACT_ATOMS: atom_id res chain seq x y z
N MET A 1 -10.38 -0.41 -8.01
CA MET A 1 -10.46 0.96 -8.58
C MET A 1 -9.07 1.61 -8.73
N ARG A 2 -8.29 1.32 -9.79
CA ARG A 2 -6.93 1.88 -9.98
C ARG A 2 -6.81 2.64 -11.32
N LEU A 3 -5.90 3.63 -11.38
CA LEU A 3 -5.59 4.57 -12.47
C LEU A 3 -6.72 5.41 -13.12
N LYS A 4 -7.88 4.85 -13.47
CA LYS A 4 -8.87 5.45 -14.41
C LYS A 4 -9.36 6.86 -14.04
N TYR A 5 -9.36 7.23 -12.76
CA TYR A 5 -9.78 8.56 -12.28
C TYR A 5 -8.68 9.65 -12.33
N ILE A 6 -7.40 9.30 -12.52
CA ILE A 6 -6.30 10.28 -12.61
C ILE A 6 -6.17 10.86 -14.04
N THR A 7 -6.82 10.23 -15.02
CA THR A 7 -6.82 10.62 -16.45
C THR A 7 -7.20 12.08 -16.70
N LEU A 8 -8.07 12.67 -15.87
CA LEU A 8 -8.45 14.09 -15.92
C LEU A 8 -7.29 15.08 -15.68
N CYS A 9 -6.18 14.64 -15.07
CA CYS A 9 -4.95 15.45 -14.93
C CYS A 9 -3.87 15.11 -15.96
N LEU A 10 -4.00 14.01 -16.71
CA LEU A 10 -2.95 13.49 -17.60
C LEU A 10 -3.22 13.68 -19.11
N LEU A 11 -4.43 14.13 -19.49
CA LEU A 11 -4.76 14.51 -20.87
C LEU A 11 -3.88 15.63 -21.48
N GLY A 12 -2.99 16.25 -20.70
CA GLY A 12 -2.02 17.24 -21.17
C GLY A 12 -0.76 16.68 -21.85
N LEU A 13 -0.49 15.37 -21.78
CA LEU A 13 0.74 14.74 -22.34
C LEU A 13 0.41 13.62 -23.34
N SER A 14 0.48 13.94 -24.63
CA SER A 14 0.44 13.00 -25.76
C SER A 14 1.30 13.53 -26.91
N ILE A 15 1.78 12.67 -27.83
CA ILE A 15 2.87 13.04 -28.76
C ILE A 15 2.62 12.58 -30.22
N SER A 16 2.46 13.55 -31.14
CA SER A 16 2.48 13.48 -32.62
C SER A 16 1.38 12.62 -33.29
N GLY A 17 0.67 13.04 -34.35
CA GLY A 17 0.72 14.26 -35.16
C GLY A 17 1.45 14.08 -36.51
N CYS A 18 0.92 14.46 -37.69
CA CYS A 18 -0.33 15.15 -38.03
C CYS A 18 -0.79 14.78 -39.47
N THR A 19 -2.08 14.95 -39.81
CA THR A 19 -2.60 14.99 -41.20
C THR A 19 -3.75 16.01 -41.32
N GLN A 20 -3.82 16.75 -42.44
CA GLN A 20 -4.81 17.81 -42.67
C GLN A 20 -6.02 17.32 -43.48
N HIS A 21 -7.25 17.43 -42.95
CA HIS A 21 -8.47 17.49 -43.77
C HIS A 21 -9.54 18.36 -43.08
N VAL A 22 -9.90 19.49 -43.71
CA VAL A 22 -10.99 20.36 -43.24
C VAL A 22 -12.29 19.95 -43.94
N ILE A 23 -13.17 19.24 -43.23
CA ILE A 23 -14.52 18.95 -43.70
C ILE A 23 -15.45 20.10 -43.29
N LYS A 24 -16.08 20.76 -44.27
CA LYS A 24 -17.15 21.73 -44.04
C LYS A 24 -18.51 21.06 -44.27
N SER A 25 -19.30 20.93 -43.21
CA SER A 25 -20.72 20.58 -43.27
C SER A 25 -21.54 21.70 -42.63
N ASN A 26 -22.64 22.13 -43.27
CA ASN A 26 -23.57 23.08 -42.65
C ASN A 26 -24.46 22.32 -41.66
N ALA A 27 -24.42 22.73 -40.39
CA ALA A 27 -25.17 22.13 -39.29
C ALA A 27 -25.98 23.19 -38.53
N SER A 28 -26.79 22.77 -37.55
CA SER A 28 -27.46 23.69 -36.61
C SER A 28 -26.45 24.46 -35.75
N SER A 29 -26.88 25.56 -35.13
CA SER A 29 -26.05 26.44 -34.27
C SER A 29 -25.20 25.66 -33.26
N ASP A 30 -25.84 24.75 -32.54
CA ASP A 30 -25.29 24.01 -31.41
C ASP A 30 -24.27 22.97 -31.90
N GLN A 31 -24.59 22.28 -33.00
CA GLN A 31 -23.69 21.32 -33.65
C GLN A 31 -22.50 22.03 -34.32
N GLN A 32 -22.69 23.22 -34.88
CA GLN A 32 -21.61 24.07 -35.41
C GLN A 32 -20.70 24.61 -34.28
N LEU A 33 -21.27 24.95 -33.11
CA LEU A 33 -20.51 25.30 -31.91
C LEU A 33 -19.68 24.11 -31.42
N GLY A 34 -20.28 22.92 -31.34
CA GLY A 34 -19.59 21.68 -30.98
C GLY A 34 -18.41 21.39 -31.90
N GLN A 35 -18.62 21.43 -33.23
CA GLN A 35 -17.54 21.29 -34.21
C GLN A 35 -16.42 22.33 -34.06
N GLN A 36 -16.74 23.58 -33.70
CA GLN A 36 -15.75 24.63 -33.46
C GLN A 36 -14.94 24.39 -32.18
N ALA A 37 -15.56 23.92 -31.10
CA ALA A 37 -14.85 23.54 -29.88
C ALA A 37 -13.95 22.31 -30.12
N THR A 38 -14.47 21.27 -30.76
CA THR A 38 -13.71 20.07 -31.16
C THR A 38 -12.50 20.42 -32.02
N HIS A 39 -12.66 21.24 -33.07
CA HIS A 39 -11.53 21.68 -33.90
C HIS A 39 -10.51 22.50 -33.09
N GLY A 40 -11.00 23.35 -32.17
CA GLY A 40 -10.16 24.12 -31.26
C GLY A 40 -9.27 23.25 -30.38
N LEU A 41 -9.86 22.28 -29.68
CA LEU A 41 -9.13 21.30 -28.86
C LEU A 41 -8.14 20.49 -29.71
N ASN A 42 -8.60 20.00 -30.86
CA ASN A 42 -7.82 19.11 -31.70
C ASN A 42 -6.64 19.79 -32.41
N ALA A 43 -6.61 21.12 -32.46
CA ALA A 43 -5.46 21.90 -32.91
C ALA A 43 -4.16 21.58 -32.16
N MET A 44 -4.24 21.10 -30.90
CA MET A 44 -3.08 20.61 -30.14
C MET A 44 -2.32 19.51 -30.90
N PHE A 45 -3.03 18.57 -31.52
CA PHE A 45 -2.44 17.43 -32.25
C PHE A 45 -2.04 17.76 -33.70
N GLU A 46 -2.38 18.96 -34.20
CA GLU A 46 -2.18 19.38 -35.60
C GLU A 46 -1.00 20.36 -35.78
N ASN A 47 -0.52 20.97 -34.70
CA ASN A 47 0.66 21.85 -34.72
C ASN A 47 1.94 21.03 -34.47
N ALA A 48 3.13 21.58 -34.76
CA ALA A 48 4.41 20.88 -34.58
C ALA A 48 4.96 20.92 -33.13
N SER A 49 4.42 21.82 -32.30
CA SER A 49 4.71 22.02 -30.89
C SER A 49 3.65 22.92 -30.25
N TYR A 50 3.56 22.97 -28.92
CA TYR A 50 2.88 24.05 -28.19
C TYR A 50 3.45 24.21 -26.76
N ASP A 51 3.22 25.37 -26.15
CA ASP A 51 3.38 25.56 -24.70
C ASP A 51 2.02 25.44 -24.02
N PHE A 52 2.01 24.95 -22.79
CA PHE A 52 0.79 24.78 -22.00
C PHE A 52 1.03 25.16 -20.54
N LYS A 53 -0.03 25.52 -19.83
CA LYS A 53 -0.05 25.69 -18.37
C LYS A 53 -1.46 25.52 -17.83
N GLY A 54 -1.59 25.22 -16.55
CA GLY A 54 -2.87 25.21 -15.87
C GLY A 54 -2.76 25.34 -14.36
N GLN A 55 -3.91 25.54 -13.73
CA GLN A 55 -4.09 25.57 -12.29
C GLN A 55 -5.31 24.73 -11.90
N PHE A 56 -5.11 23.85 -10.93
CA PHE A 56 -6.12 23.01 -10.32
C PHE A 56 -6.38 23.47 -8.89
N SER A 57 -7.66 23.57 -8.52
CA SER A 57 -8.09 23.94 -7.17
C SER A 57 -9.32 23.15 -6.78
N ILE A 58 -9.29 22.57 -5.60
CA ILE A 58 -10.45 21.99 -4.94
C ILE A 58 -11.03 23.06 -4.00
N GLN A 59 -12.36 23.20 -4.01
CA GLN A 59 -13.10 24.06 -3.10
C GLN A 59 -14.20 23.25 -2.45
N SER A 60 -14.15 23.09 -1.13
CA SER A 60 -15.10 22.32 -0.34
C SER A 60 -15.76 23.18 0.73
N ASP A 61 -17.08 23.06 0.85
CA ASP A 61 -17.88 23.66 1.93
C ASP A 61 -18.31 22.62 3.01
N PHE A 62 -17.63 21.47 3.04
CA PHE A 62 -17.99 20.35 3.93
C PHE A 62 -18.05 20.78 5.40
N ASN A 63 -19.21 20.61 6.04
CA ASN A 63 -19.45 21.04 7.41
C ASN A 63 -19.64 19.86 8.36
N PHE A 64 -18.52 19.30 8.83
CA PHE A 64 -18.46 18.22 9.81
C PHE A 64 -18.99 18.59 11.21
N ASN A 65 -19.39 19.85 11.45
CA ASN A 65 -19.75 20.37 12.77
C ASN A 65 -21.27 20.47 13.03
N GLU A 66 -22.14 20.26 12.02
CA GLU A 66 -23.60 20.33 12.20
C GLU A 66 -24.34 19.15 11.54
N PRO A 67 -24.93 18.22 12.32
CA PRO A 67 -25.94 17.31 11.79
C PRO A 67 -27.19 18.13 11.42
N LYS A 68 -27.42 18.35 10.12
CA LYS A 68 -28.56 19.12 9.59
C LYS A 68 -29.87 18.37 9.78
N LEU A 69 -30.40 18.44 11.00
CA LEU A 69 -31.64 17.78 11.41
C LEU A 69 -32.86 18.46 10.76
N ASN A 70 -33.16 18.14 9.50
CA ASN A 70 -34.28 18.76 8.77
C ASN A 70 -35.13 17.78 7.94
N SER A 71 -36.13 17.25 8.62
CA SER A 71 -37.50 17.07 8.10
C SER A 71 -37.80 15.91 7.12
N LYS A 72 -38.41 14.85 7.70
CA LYS A 72 -39.44 13.96 7.08
C LYS A 72 -38.97 12.80 6.18
N SER A 73 -38.08 11.96 6.69
CA SER A 73 -38.32 10.51 6.61
C SER A 73 -38.79 10.01 7.97
N ASN A 74 -39.79 9.11 8.00
CA ASN A 74 -40.37 8.58 9.25
C ASN A 74 -39.89 7.13 9.51
N VAL A 75 -38.59 6.91 9.28
CA VAL A 75 -37.88 5.66 9.54
C VAL A 75 -36.96 5.87 10.74
N GLN A 76 -37.08 5.02 11.76
CA GLN A 76 -36.23 5.12 12.96
C GLN A 76 -34.82 4.64 12.64
N SER A 77 -33.87 5.56 12.58
CA SER A 77 -32.44 5.28 12.49
C SER A 77 -31.93 4.61 13.78
N ASN A 78 -31.76 3.29 13.77
CA ASN A 78 -31.19 2.50 14.89
C ASN A 78 -29.67 2.67 15.06
N GLY A 79 -29.10 3.81 14.64
CA GLY A 79 -27.67 4.03 14.38
C GLY A 79 -26.75 4.21 15.60
N THR A 80 -27.06 3.58 16.75
CA THR A 80 -26.23 3.68 17.97
C THR A 80 -26.13 2.38 18.78
N ASN A 81 -26.68 1.25 18.32
CA ASN A 81 -26.58 -0.03 19.02
C ASN A 81 -26.25 -1.17 18.06
N LEU A 82 -25.26 -1.98 18.42
CA LEU A 82 -24.93 -3.24 17.75
C LEU A 82 -26.16 -4.17 17.73
N ASP A 83 -26.41 -4.84 16.58
CA ASP A 83 -27.54 -5.75 16.39
C ASP A 83 -27.66 -6.77 17.56
N PRO A 84 -28.84 -6.90 18.21
CA PRO A 84 -29.04 -7.84 19.31
C PRO A 84 -28.66 -9.30 19.01
N GLU A 85 -28.82 -9.79 17.78
CA GLU A 85 -28.41 -11.16 17.43
C GLU A 85 -26.89 -11.24 17.24
N LEU A 86 -26.27 -10.33 16.49
CA LEU A 86 -24.81 -10.23 16.39
C LEU A 86 -24.14 -10.11 17.78
N LYS A 87 -24.68 -9.26 18.66
CA LYS A 87 -24.27 -9.08 20.06
C LYS A 87 -24.33 -10.39 20.85
N LYS A 88 -25.37 -11.20 20.63
CA LYS A 88 -25.57 -12.53 21.23
C LYS A 88 -24.65 -13.60 20.64
N GLN A 89 -24.29 -13.52 19.36
CA GLN A 89 -23.38 -14.45 18.71
C GLN A 89 -21.91 -14.14 19.05
N LEU A 90 -21.52 -12.87 19.09
CA LEU A 90 -20.25 -12.39 19.63
C LEU A 90 -20.06 -12.83 21.09
N ASP A 91 -21.12 -12.76 21.91
CA ASP A 91 -21.08 -13.26 23.29
C ASP A 91 -20.84 -14.77 23.39
N GLN A 92 -21.29 -15.56 22.40
CA GLN A 92 -20.95 -16.98 22.33
C GLN A 92 -19.52 -17.19 21.88
N LEU A 93 -19.02 -16.42 20.90
CA LEU A 93 -17.63 -16.49 20.43
C LEU A 93 -16.64 -16.14 21.56
N LEU A 94 -16.82 -14.99 22.22
CA LEU A 94 -16.04 -14.56 23.39
C LEU A 94 -16.01 -15.63 24.48
N LYS A 95 -17.19 -16.21 24.79
CA LYS A 95 -17.32 -17.28 25.79
C LYS A 95 -16.65 -18.59 25.38
N ASN A 96 -16.74 -18.97 24.10
CA ASN A 96 -16.09 -20.18 23.57
C ASN A 96 -14.56 -20.06 23.60
N GLN A 97 -14.02 -18.89 23.22
CA GLN A 97 -12.59 -18.57 23.29
C GLN A 97 -12.12 -18.20 24.71
N LYS A 98 -13.04 -18.12 25.68
CA LYS A 98 -12.81 -17.80 27.11
C LYS A 98 -12.19 -16.41 27.35
N ILE A 99 -12.36 -15.49 26.40
CA ILE A 99 -11.92 -14.09 26.48
C ILE A 99 -12.73 -13.39 27.58
N SER A 100 -12.07 -12.60 28.42
CA SER A 100 -12.64 -12.13 29.69
C SER A 100 -12.61 -10.60 29.80
N PHE A 101 -13.54 -9.95 29.09
CA PHE A 101 -13.82 -8.51 29.22
C PHE A 101 -14.77 -8.23 30.39
N THR A 102 -14.51 -7.17 31.15
CA THR A 102 -15.45 -6.62 32.15
C THR A 102 -16.69 -6.04 31.47
N ALA A 103 -17.76 -5.80 32.24
CA ALA A 103 -18.98 -5.18 31.70
C ALA A 103 -18.74 -3.80 31.06
N LYS A 104 -17.77 -3.02 31.55
CA LYS A 104 -17.38 -1.72 30.98
C LYS A 104 -16.67 -1.89 29.64
N GLU A 105 -15.61 -2.71 29.61
CA GLU A 105 -14.85 -3.01 28.38
C GLU A 105 -15.75 -3.62 27.30
N LYS A 106 -16.62 -4.55 27.69
CA LYS A 106 -17.53 -5.25 26.80
C LYS A 106 -18.62 -4.35 26.21
N GLN A 107 -19.12 -3.36 26.96
CA GLN A 107 -20.02 -2.37 26.39
C GLN A 107 -19.26 -1.45 25.41
N ALA A 108 -18.09 -0.96 25.80
CA ALA A 108 -17.24 -0.14 24.92
C ALA A 108 -16.79 -0.86 23.65
N LEU A 109 -16.58 -2.18 23.69
CA LEU A 109 -16.35 -3.05 22.53
C LEU A 109 -17.56 -3.05 21.57
N TYR A 110 -18.79 -3.18 22.08
CA TYR A 110 -19.99 -3.06 21.24
C TYR A 110 -20.12 -1.65 20.64
N ASP A 111 -19.82 -0.63 21.43
CA ASP A 111 -19.90 0.77 21.00
C ASP A 111 -18.80 1.08 19.97
N ALA A 112 -17.67 0.36 19.97
CA ALA A 112 -16.62 0.43 18.95
C ALA A 112 -17.01 -0.33 17.68
N LEU A 113 -17.50 -1.57 17.80
CA LEU A 113 -18.00 -2.37 16.67
C LEU A 113 -19.14 -1.66 15.91
N ALA A 114 -20.09 -1.06 16.63
CA ALA A 114 -21.18 -0.29 16.03
C ALA A 114 -20.73 1.03 15.37
N ARG A 115 -19.50 1.49 15.64
CA ARG A 115 -18.84 2.60 14.90
C ARG A 115 -18.01 2.09 13.73
N GLU A 116 -17.42 0.90 13.81
CA GLU A 116 -16.68 0.28 12.71
C GLU A 116 -17.62 -0.19 11.58
N GLN A 117 -18.83 -0.64 11.93
CA GLN A 117 -19.89 -1.07 11.00
C GLN A 117 -20.71 0.07 10.36
N ASN A 118 -20.30 1.33 10.53
CA ASN A 118 -20.99 2.48 9.94
C ASN A 118 -20.00 3.22 9.01
N PRO A 119 -20.19 3.21 7.68
CA PRO A 119 -19.23 3.79 6.74
C PRO A 119 -19.00 5.29 7.00
N TYR A 120 -20.02 6.01 7.46
CA TYR A 120 -19.99 7.44 7.77
C TYR A 120 -19.55 7.75 9.22
N ALA A 121 -19.38 6.75 10.11
CA ALA A 121 -18.84 6.99 11.46
C ALA A 121 -17.33 7.32 11.47
N SER A 122 -16.65 7.07 10.33
CA SER A 122 -15.33 7.62 10.03
C SER A 122 -15.32 9.16 9.89
N LEU A 123 -16.50 9.77 9.66
CA LEU A 123 -16.71 11.22 9.43
C LEU A 123 -17.53 11.89 10.55
N TYR A 124 -18.52 11.18 11.15
CA TYR A 124 -19.48 11.75 12.10
C TYR A 124 -19.41 11.13 13.51
N GLY A 125 -18.23 11.18 14.13
CA GLY A 125 -18.04 10.80 15.54
C GLY A 125 -18.67 11.80 16.51
N SER A 126 -19.93 11.58 16.89
CA SER A 126 -20.69 12.45 17.81
C SER A 126 -20.35 12.22 19.29
N GLY A 127 -19.18 12.70 19.70
CA GLY A 127 -18.74 12.74 21.09
C GLY A 127 -17.39 13.44 21.24
N GLU A 128 -17.02 13.83 22.46
CA GLU A 128 -15.79 14.62 22.72
C GLU A 128 -14.49 13.86 22.41
N SER A 129 -14.55 12.55 22.15
CA SER A 129 -13.51 11.78 21.49
C SER A 129 -13.73 11.74 19.97
N ARG A 130 -13.43 12.86 19.30
CA ARG A 130 -13.31 12.91 17.82
C ARG A 130 -12.19 12.00 17.37
N SER A 131 -12.47 11.01 16.53
CA SER A 131 -11.43 10.10 16.03
C SER A 131 -10.37 10.84 15.23
N ALA A 132 -9.14 10.34 15.25
CA ALA A 132 -8.04 10.92 14.45
C ALA A 132 -8.40 10.98 12.95
N LYS A 133 -9.18 10.01 12.43
CA LYS A 133 -9.63 10.01 11.03
C LYS A 133 -10.56 11.19 10.70
N VAL A 134 -11.46 11.59 11.61
CA VAL A 134 -12.29 12.81 11.45
C VAL A 134 -11.42 14.06 11.44
N GLN A 135 -10.47 14.17 12.37
CA GLN A 135 -9.57 15.33 12.46
C GLN A 135 -8.64 15.41 11.24
N ILE A 136 -8.17 14.27 10.74
CA ILE A 136 -7.41 14.17 9.49
C ILE A 136 -8.29 14.63 8.31
N ALA A 137 -9.54 14.15 8.19
CA ALA A 137 -10.46 14.60 7.14
C ALA A 137 -10.76 16.12 7.19
N GLU A 138 -11.08 16.67 8.37
CA GLU A 138 -11.25 18.12 8.58
C GLU A 138 -9.96 18.88 8.19
N SER A 139 -8.78 18.39 8.59
CA SER A 139 -7.51 19.04 8.28
C SER A 139 -7.15 18.97 6.78
N LEU A 140 -7.46 17.85 6.10
CA LEU A 140 -7.28 17.67 4.67
C LEU A 140 -8.21 18.57 3.87
N VAL A 141 -9.47 18.73 4.28
CA VAL A 141 -10.41 19.67 3.63
C VAL A 141 -9.93 21.12 3.77
N ASN A 142 -9.45 21.50 4.95
CA ASN A 142 -8.84 22.82 5.17
C ASN A 142 -7.51 23.00 4.41
N LEU A 143 -6.72 21.92 4.23
CA LEU A 143 -5.50 21.94 3.42
C LEU A 143 -5.84 22.13 1.94
N LEU A 144 -6.77 21.34 1.39
CA LEU A 144 -7.18 21.35 -0.01
C LEU A 144 -7.69 22.72 -0.48
N ASN A 145 -8.40 23.45 0.38
CA ASN A 145 -8.88 24.81 0.09
C ASN A 145 -7.74 25.85 -0.05
N ASP A 146 -6.59 25.65 0.61
CA ASP A 146 -5.42 26.55 0.58
C ASP A 146 -4.25 26.01 -0.27
N LEU A 147 -4.38 24.80 -0.83
CA LEU A 147 -3.34 24.13 -1.60
C LEU A 147 -3.53 24.36 -3.11
N GLN A 148 -2.66 25.17 -3.70
CA GLN A 148 -2.71 25.49 -5.13
C GLN A 148 -1.72 24.61 -5.90
N PHE A 149 -2.28 23.70 -6.70
CA PHE A 149 -1.53 22.96 -7.71
C PHE A 149 -1.56 23.75 -9.02
N SER A 150 -0.39 24.07 -9.56
CA SER A 150 -0.27 24.63 -10.89
C SER A 150 0.80 23.89 -11.68
N TYR A 151 0.75 23.98 -12.99
CA TYR A 151 1.67 23.28 -13.86
C TYR A 151 1.92 24.07 -15.14
N GLN A 152 3.10 23.91 -15.74
CA GLN A 152 3.44 24.50 -17.02
C GLN A 152 4.43 23.62 -17.78
N GLY A 153 4.42 23.68 -19.11
CA GLY A 153 5.21 22.78 -19.93
C GLY A 153 5.23 23.14 -21.40
N SER A 154 5.92 22.30 -22.17
CA SER A 154 6.01 22.40 -23.63
C SER A 154 6.04 21.01 -24.25
N VAL A 155 5.39 20.84 -25.40
CA VAL A 155 5.38 19.60 -26.19
C VAL A 155 6.02 19.88 -27.54
N HIS A 156 7.01 19.05 -27.92
CA HIS A 156 7.83 19.19 -29.13
C HIS A 156 7.75 17.90 -29.95
N PHE A 157 6.63 17.68 -30.62
CA PHE A 157 6.31 16.45 -31.35
C PHE A 157 7.40 15.97 -32.31
N ARG A 158 7.91 16.87 -33.16
CA ARG A 158 8.98 16.54 -34.14
C ARG A 158 10.32 16.16 -33.48
N GLN A 159 10.49 16.51 -32.21
CA GLN A 159 11.66 16.20 -31.41
C GLN A 159 11.42 15.00 -30.48
N LYS A 160 10.22 14.38 -30.53
CA LYS A 160 9.68 13.42 -29.54
C LYS A 160 10.02 13.78 -28.07
N LEU A 161 9.87 15.05 -27.72
CA LEU A 161 10.22 15.60 -26.42
C LEU A 161 9.01 16.30 -25.80
N ALA A 162 8.81 16.11 -24.49
CA ALA A 162 7.84 16.89 -23.72
C ALA A 162 8.44 17.26 -22.36
N ALA A 163 8.13 18.47 -21.87
CA ALA A 163 8.53 18.96 -20.55
C ALA A 163 7.30 19.39 -19.76
N LEU A 164 7.29 19.07 -18.46
CA LEU A 164 6.25 19.39 -17.50
C LEU A 164 6.90 19.81 -16.18
N THR A 165 6.66 21.04 -15.74
CA THR A 165 6.99 21.49 -14.39
C THR A 165 5.71 21.57 -13.58
N LEU A 166 5.58 20.70 -12.57
CA LEU A 166 4.56 20.85 -11.54
C LEU A 166 5.04 21.89 -10.51
N GLN A 167 4.11 22.68 -9.99
CA GLN A 167 4.36 23.73 -8.99
C GLN A 167 3.32 23.62 -7.88
N LEU A 168 3.79 23.35 -6.67
CA LEU A 168 2.99 23.28 -5.45
C LEU A 168 3.16 24.58 -4.68
N SER A 169 2.06 25.28 -4.41
CA SER A 169 2.03 26.49 -3.58
C SER A 169 1.04 26.33 -2.44
N TYR A 170 1.53 26.38 -1.20
CA TYR A 170 0.72 26.44 0.01
C TYR A 170 0.92 27.80 0.69
N GLN A 171 -0.17 28.49 1.01
CA GLN A 171 -0.12 29.85 1.54
C GLN A 171 -1.08 30.03 2.72
N LYS A 172 -0.54 30.49 3.85
CA LYS A 172 -1.26 30.97 5.04
C LYS A 172 -0.71 32.36 5.41
N PRO A 173 -1.40 33.16 6.22
CA PRO A 173 -0.98 34.53 6.55
C PRO A 173 0.43 34.69 7.15
N THR A 174 1.02 33.61 7.67
CA THR A 174 2.37 33.58 8.28
C THR A 174 3.33 32.58 7.63
N LEU A 175 2.91 31.84 6.59
CA LEU A 175 3.71 30.78 5.97
C LEU A 175 3.44 30.70 4.46
N GLN A 176 4.51 30.72 3.67
CA GLN A 176 4.47 30.44 2.24
C GLN A 176 5.47 29.34 1.92
N VAL A 177 4.98 28.24 1.34
CA VAL A 177 5.80 27.14 0.81
C VAL A 177 5.57 27.07 -0.69
N GLN A 178 6.66 27.06 -1.46
CA GLN A 178 6.64 26.86 -2.91
C GLN A 178 7.66 25.78 -3.28
N ALA A 179 7.22 24.75 -4.00
CA ALA A 179 8.08 23.69 -4.53
C ALA A 179 7.80 23.47 -6.02
N GLN A 180 8.84 23.13 -6.80
CA GLN A 180 8.73 22.91 -8.24
C GLN A 180 9.39 21.58 -8.63
N LEU A 181 8.67 20.76 -9.41
CA LEU A 181 9.14 19.48 -9.93
C LEU A 181 9.24 19.56 -11.46
N PRO A 182 10.38 20.03 -12.01
CA PRO A 182 10.62 20.01 -13.44
C PRO A 182 10.92 18.58 -13.91
N MET A 183 10.16 18.12 -14.90
CA MET A 183 10.28 16.81 -15.53
C MET A 183 10.36 16.96 -17.05
N VAL A 184 11.09 16.06 -17.71
CA VAL A 184 11.21 16.00 -19.18
C VAL A 184 11.22 14.54 -19.62
N VAL A 185 10.50 14.23 -20.71
CA VAL A 185 10.51 12.89 -21.32
C VAL A 185 11.07 13.00 -22.74
N ASP A 186 12.15 12.28 -23.02
CA ASP A 186 12.73 12.13 -24.36
C ASP A 186 12.49 10.71 -24.89
N PHE A 187 11.65 10.57 -25.90
CA PHE A 187 11.27 9.28 -26.51
C PHE A 187 12.17 8.91 -27.71
N ASN A 188 13.31 9.59 -27.89
CA ASN A 188 14.40 9.14 -28.76
C ASN A 188 15.52 8.48 -27.92
N ASP A 189 15.81 9.08 -26.75
CA ASP A 189 16.79 8.58 -25.79
C ASP A 189 16.17 7.59 -24.78
N TYR A 190 14.85 7.33 -24.86
CA TYR A 190 14.04 6.50 -23.94
C TYR A 190 14.22 6.88 -22.44
N LYS A 191 14.32 8.18 -22.15
CA LYS A 191 14.67 8.69 -20.81
C LYS A 191 13.62 9.62 -20.24
N PHE A 192 13.33 9.39 -18.96
CA PHE A 192 12.62 10.34 -18.10
C PHE A 192 13.64 11.08 -17.23
N TYR A 193 13.63 12.40 -17.31
CA TYR A 193 14.50 13.30 -16.56
C TYR A 193 13.66 14.04 -15.52
N THR A 194 14.17 14.20 -14.29
CA THR A 194 13.51 14.97 -13.23
C THR A 194 14.53 15.63 -12.29
N ASN A 195 14.23 16.80 -11.74
CA ASN A 195 14.94 17.31 -10.55
C ASN A 195 13.96 17.35 -9.36
N TYR A 196 14.07 16.34 -8.49
CA TYR A 196 13.24 16.18 -7.29
C TYR A 196 13.84 16.80 -6.02
N PHE A 197 14.98 17.50 -6.11
CA PHE A 197 15.67 18.09 -4.96
C PHE A 197 14.76 19.00 -4.11
N ALA A 198 13.85 19.76 -4.74
CA ALA A 198 12.92 20.65 -4.06
C ALA A 198 11.92 19.95 -3.12
N PHE A 199 11.76 18.63 -3.24
CA PHE A 199 10.88 17.82 -2.38
C PHE A 199 11.68 16.90 -1.45
N MET A 200 12.81 16.38 -1.92
CA MET A 200 13.60 15.37 -1.21
C MET A 200 15.10 15.73 -1.24
N PRO A 201 15.50 16.83 -0.55
CA PRO A 201 16.82 17.44 -0.73
C PRO A 201 17.98 16.60 -0.17
N PHE A 202 17.69 15.70 0.77
CA PHE A 202 18.63 14.77 1.38
C PHE A 202 18.96 13.55 0.50
N MET A 203 18.22 13.34 -0.58
CA MET A 203 18.36 12.20 -1.51
C MET A 203 19.25 12.49 -2.72
N VAL A 204 19.85 13.69 -2.78
CA VAL A 204 20.67 14.16 -3.90
C VAL A 204 21.97 14.73 -3.35
N ASN A 205 23.10 14.17 -3.81
CA ASN A 205 24.42 14.64 -3.42
C ASN A 205 24.62 16.12 -3.79
N ARG A 206 25.38 16.83 -2.94
CA ARG A 206 25.45 18.30 -2.96
C ARG A 206 25.93 18.91 -4.28
N GLU A 207 26.61 18.12 -5.11
CA GLU A 207 27.15 18.53 -6.42
C GLU A 207 26.18 18.34 -7.59
N SER A 208 25.03 17.69 -7.37
CA SER A 208 24.02 17.37 -8.40
C SER A 208 22.64 18.00 -8.14
N GLN A 209 22.48 18.80 -7.09
CA GLN A 209 21.21 19.43 -6.67
C GLN A 209 20.64 20.41 -7.72
N ASP A 210 21.50 20.96 -8.59
CA ASP A 210 21.13 21.84 -9.70
C ASP A 210 20.78 21.10 -11.01
N ARG A 211 20.89 19.76 -11.04
CA ARG A 211 20.81 18.96 -12.27
C ARG A 211 19.57 18.10 -12.34
N PHE A 212 19.26 17.62 -13.54
CA PHE A 212 18.33 16.51 -13.70
C PHE A 212 19.01 15.19 -13.31
N ALA A 213 18.29 14.35 -12.59
CA ALA A 213 18.51 12.91 -12.58
C ALA A 213 17.72 12.29 -13.76
N TYR A 214 18.12 11.10 -14.24
CA TYR A 214 17.35 10.34 -15.23
C TYR A 214 17.09 8.89 -14.84
N ILE A 215 15.96 8.37 -15.32
CA ILE A 215 15.62 6.96 -15.40
C ILE A 215 15.71 6.54 -16.88
N ASP A 216 16.36 5.42 -17.15
CA ASP A 216 16.54 4.86 -18.49
C ASP A 216 15.55 3.71 -18.72
N PHE A 217 14.68 3.87 -19.71
CA PHE A 217 13.67 2.89 -20.10
C PHE A 217 13.99 2.21 -21.43
N SER A 218 15.22 2.33 -21.94
CA SER A 218 15.65 1.65 -23.19
C SER A 218 15.49 0.12 -23.14
N LYS A 219 15.48 -0.49 -21.94
CA LYS A 219 15.14 -1.91 -21.75
C LYS A 219 13.70 -2.28 -22.15
N HIS A 220 12.81 -1.30 -22.23
CA HIS A 220 11.41 -1.43 -22.67
C HIS A 220 11.17 -0.82 -24.07
N LYS A 221 12.22 -0.41 -24.81
CA LYS A 221 12.12 0.25 -26.13
C LYS A 221 11.11 -0.42 -27.06
N ASP A 222 11.10 -1.75 -27.11
CA ASP A 222 10.28 -2.52 -28.02
C ASP A 222 8.78 -2.35 -27.70
N ALA A 223 8.41 -2.19 -26.43
CA ALA A 223 7.04 -1.92 -26.02
C ALA A 223 6.58 -0.48 -26.36
N PHE A 224 7.50 0.47 -26.52
CA PHE A 224 7.20 1.82 -27.03
C PHE A 224 7.19 1.89 -28.56
N ASP A 225 8.05 1.13 -29.24
CA ASP A 225 8.22 1.17 -30.70
C ASP A 225 7.04 0.55 -31.47
N HIS A 226 6.25 -0.32 -30.82
CA HIS A 226 5.01 -0.87 -31.40
C HIS A 226 3.83 0.11 -31.41
N ILE A 227 3.86 1.19 -30.60
CA ILE A 227 2.71 2.08 -30.44
C ILE A 227 2.52 2.96 -31.68
N ASP A 228 1.37 2.85 -32.35
CA ASP A 228 0.97 3.77 -33.42
C ASP A 228 0.45 5.09 -32.80
N PHE A 229 1.40 5.96 -32.45
CA PHE A 229 1.14 7.30 -31.94
C PHE A 229 0.21 8.13 -32.83
N LYS A 230 0.19 7.90 -34.16
CA LYS A 230 -0.70 8.62 -35.07
C LYS A 230 -2.15 8.16 -34.89
N LYS A 231 -2.41 6.84 -34.78
CA LYS A 231 -3.74 6.32 -34.42
C LYS A 231 -4.14 6.75 -33.01
N PHE A 232 -3.22 6.73 -32.04
CA PHE A 232 -3.49 7.22 -30.67
C PHE A 232 -3.90 8.69 -30.65
N ALA A 233 -3.18 9.56 -31.35
CA ALA A 233 -3.54 10.97 -31.49
C ALA A 233 -4.90 11.16 -32.16
N GLU A 234 -5.26 10.35 -33.16
CA GLU A 234 -6.58 10.42 -33.79
C GLU A 234 -7.70 9.90 -32.87
N TYR A 235 -7.45 8.84 -32.10
CA TYR A 235 -8.37 8.36 -31.07
C TYR A 235 -8.65 9.43 -30.00
N LEU A 236 -7.62 10.11 -29.48
CA LEU A 236 -7.77 11.23 -28.54
C LEU A 236 -8.59 12.40 -29.14
N LYS A 237 -8.43 12.70 -30.43
CA LYS A 237 -9.27 13.68 -31.12
C LYS A 237 -10.76 13.30 -31.15
N GLN A 238 -11.06 12.00 -31.21
CA GLN A 238 -12.45 11.51 -31.17
C GLN A 238 -13.01 11.52 -29.75
N MET A 239 -12.20 11.25 -28.72
CA MET A 239 -12.60 11.47 -27.32
C MET A 239 -12.97 12.95 -27.07
N ASN A 240 -12.15 13.89 -27.55
CA ASN A 240 -12.46 15.33 -27.50
C ASN A 240 -13.73 15.72 -28.29
N ALA A 241 -14.09 14.95 -29.32
CA ALA A 241 -15.29 15.17 -30.12
C ALA A 241 -16.55 14.60 -29.47
N LEU A 242 -16.44 13.57 -28.62
CA LEU A 242 -17.57 12.78 -28.14
C LEU A 242 -18.62 13.59 -27.35
N PRO A 243 -18.27 14.45 -26.35
CA PRO A 243 -19.28 15.21 -25.61
C PRO A 243 -20.08 16.15 -26.52
N TYR A 244 -19.41 16.78 -27.49
CA TYR A 244 -20.05 17.66 -28.48
C TYR A 244 -20.83 16.89 -29.55
N ALA A 245 -20.47 15.63 -29.82
CA ALA A 245 -21.21 14.76 -30.71
C ALA A 245 -22.50 14.28 -30.05
N LEU A 246 -22.46 13.83 -28.79
CA LEU A 246 -23.63 13.31 -28.08
C LEU A 246 -24.52 14.40 -27.45
N ALA A 247 -24.03 15.64 -27.36
CA ALA A 247 -24.74 16.79 -26.79
C ALA A 247 -26.20 16.92 -27.25
N GLU A 248 -27.09 17.08 -26.27
CA GLU A 248 -28.49 17.43 -26.48
C GLU A 248 -28.67 18.90 -26.89
N PRO A 249 -29.81 19.28 -27.51
CA PRO A 249 -30.13 20.68 -27.78
C PRO A 249 -30.05 21.53 -26.50
N ASN A 250 -29.37 22.68 -26.56
CA ASN A 250 -29.05 23.53 -25.40
C ASN A 250 -28.00 22.98 -24.39
N GLN A 251 -27.24 21.91 -24.69
CA GLN A 251 -26.04 21.58 -23.90
C GLN A 251 -24.78 22.33 -24.38
N VAL A 252 -24.78 22.90 -25.59
CA VAL A 252 -23.63 23.63 -26.16
C VAL A 252 -24.02 25.05 -26.56
N HIS A 253 -23.37 26.05 -25.94
CA HIS A 253 -23.66 27.48 -26.14
C HIS A 253 -22.43 28.31 -26.47
N SER A 254 -22.63 29.45 -27.16
CA SER A 254 -21.62 30.51 -27.20
C SER A 254 -21.77 31.39 -25.96
N VAL A 255 -20.66 31.69 -25.28
CA VAL A 255 -20.66 32.58 -24.11
C VAL A 255 -19.93 33.87 -24.44
N ASP A 256 -20.45 35.00 -23.94
CA ASP A 256 -19.80 36.29 -24.11
C ASP A 256 -18.40 36.33 -23.48
N LEU A 257 -17.46 36.91 -24.22
CA LEU A 257 -16.12 37.17 -23.73
C LEU A 257 -16.10 38.44 -22.89
N SER A 258 -15.56 38.32 -21.68
CA SER A 258 -15.22 39.46 -20.82
C SER A 258 -14.13 40.34 -21.44
N LYS A 259 -13.89 41.50 -20.82
CA LYS A 259 -12.86 42.44 -21.29
C LYS A 259 -11.46 41.82 -21.26
N SER A 260 -11.09 41.16 -20.16
CA SER A 260 -9.79 40.51 -19.99
C SER A 260 -9.56 39.35 -20.97
N GLU A 261 -10.60 38.58 -21.29
CA GLU A 261 -10.48 37.51 -22.31
C GLU A 261 -10.21 38.07 -23.71
N LYS A 262 -10.90 39.17 -24.09
CA LYS A 262 -10.64 39.88 -25.36
C LYS A 262 -9.23 40.48 -25.40
N GLU A 263 -8.76 41.03 -24.28
CA GLU A 263 -7.39 41.56 -24.14
C GLU A 263 -6.32 40.45 -24.13
N ALA A 264 -6.66 39.24 -23.67
CA ALA A 264 -5.83 38.04 -23.78
C ALA A 264 -5.81 37.39 -25.18
N GLY A 265 -6.63 37.88 -26.12
CA GLY A 265 -6.63 37.44 -27.53
C GLY A 265 -7.71 36.43 -27.93
N LEU A 266 -8.62 36.07 -27.02
CA LEU A 266 -9.73 35.17 -27.33
C LEU A 266 -10.68 35.83 -28.35
N SER A 267 -11.10 35.07 -29.35
CA SER A 267 -12.08 35.46 -30.37
C SER A 267 -13.50 34.96 -30.06
N LYS A 268 -13.61 33.81 -29.37
CA LYS A 268 -14.86 33.17 -28.97
C LYS A 268 -14.68 32.33 -27.71
N LYS A 269 -15.76 32.10 -26.95
CA LYS A 269 -15.85 31.07 -25.91
C LYS A 269 -17.08 30.20 -26.14
N ILE A 270 -16.92 28.89 -26.01
CA ILE A 270 -17.95 27.88 -26.23
C ILE A 270 -18.06 27.05 -24.98
N ARG A 271 -19.27 26.98 -24.40
CA ARG A 271 -19.56 26.24 -23.18
C ARG A 271 -20.28 24.94 -23.53
N TYR A 272 -19.79 23.83 -22.96
CA TYR A 272 -20.54 22.60 -22.77
C TYR A 272 -21.10 22.56 -21.34
N MET A 273 -22.35 22.10 -21.18
CA MET A 273 -23.00 21.84 -19.90
C MET A 273 -23.64 20.45 -19.93
N GLY A 274 -23.26 19.59 -19.00
CA GLY A 274 -23.86 18.27 -18.79
C GLY A 274 -23.69 17.83 -17.34
N ASP A 275 -23.68 16.52 -17.12
CA ASP A 275 -23.36 15.90 -15.83
C ASP A 275 -22.19 14.91 -15.95
N LEU A 276 -21.50 14.68 -14.83
CA LEU A 276 -20.28 13.86 -14.78
C LEU A 276 -20.58 12.39 -15.05
N GLU A 277 -21.69 11.90 -14.52
CA GLU A 277 -22.12 10.51 -14.52
C GLU A 277 -22.47 10.06 -15.95
N THR A 278 -23.20 10.90 -16.71
CA THR A 278 -23.45 10.70 -18.14
C THR A 278 -22.17 10.76 -18.96
N ALA A 279 -21.26 11.69 -18.64
CA ALA A 279 -19.98 11.79 -19.34
C ALA A 279 -19.11 10.54 -19.11
N GLN A 280 -19.09 10.00 -17.89
CA GLN A 280 -18.40 8.75 -17.55
C GLN A 280 -18.96 7.56 -18.34
N VAL A 281 -20.29 7.38 -18.36
CA VAL A 281 -20.93 6.29 -19.12
C VAL A 281 -20.65 6.44 -20.62
N GLN A 282 -20.80 7.64 -21.18
CA GLN A 282 -20.58 7.87 -22.62
C GLN A 282 -19.12 7.61 -23.03
N LEU A 283 -18.15 8.09 -22.26
CA LEU A 283 -16.72 7.84 -22.52
C LEU A 283 -16.34 6.37 -22.33
N GLY A 284 -16.77 5.74 -21.23
CA GLY A 284 -16.49 4.32 -20.96
C GLY A 284 -17.11 3.38 -22.01
N LEU A 285 -18.26 3.72 -22.56
CA LEU A 285 -18.90 2.94 -23.63
C LEU A 285 -18.23 3.17 -25.00
N PHE A 286 -17.71 4.38 -25.25
CA PHE A 286 -16.88 4.68 -26.42
C PHE A 286 -15.51 3.97 -26.35
N GLU A 287 -14.88 3.94 -25.17
CA GLU A 287 -13.71 3.11 -24.86
C GLU A 287 -13.99 1.63 -25.09
N TYR A 288 -15.11 1.12 -24.58
CA TYR A 288 -15.50 -0.28 -24.73
C TYR A 288 -15.70 -0.70 -26.21
N VAL A 289 -16.35 0.13 -27.03
CA VAL A 289 -16.50 -0.12 -28.47
C VAL A 289 -15.14 -0.10 -29.18
N ASN A 290 -14.25 0.82 -28.80
CA ASN A 290 -12.92 0.96 -29.40
C ASN A 290 -11.84 0.07 -28.75
N LYS A 291 -12.17 -0.86 -27.84
CA LYS A 291 -11.18 -1.68 -27.10
C LYS A 291 -10.23 -2.44 -28.03
N LEU A 292 -10.75 -3.01 -29.13
CA LEU A 292 -9.94 -3.73 -30.12
C LEU A 292 -9.07 -2.76 -30.94
N HIS A 293 -9.59 -1.59 -31.34
CA HIS A 293 -8.76 -0.55 -31.96
C HIS A 293 -7.59 -0.12 -31.06
N TYR A 294 -7.84 0.08 -29.77
CA TYR A 294 -6.84 0.49 -28.79
C TYR A 294 -5.75 -0.58 -28.57
N THR A 295 -6.14 -1.82 -28.31
CA THR A 295 -5.20 -2.91 -27.99
C THR A 295 -4.50 -3.50 -29.21
N GLN A 296 -5.15 -3.60 -30.37
CA GLN A 296 -4.62 -4.33 -31.53
C GLN A 296 -4.08 -3.39 -32.62
N GLN A 297 -4.69 -2.22 -32.82
CA GLN A 297 -4.31 -1.29 -33.90
C GLN A 297 -3.46 -0.12 -33.42
N ILE A 298 -3.73 0.45 -32.24
CA ILE A 298 -2.81 1.41 -31.59
C ILE A 298 -1.65 0.66 -30.91
N GLN A 299 -1.88 -0.56 -30.43
CA GLN A 299 -0.91 -1.35 -29.64
C GLN A 299 -0.44 -0.62 -28.38
N ALA A 300 -1.32 0.19 -27.79
CA ALA A 300 -1.08 0.86 -26.52
C ALA A 300 -1.01 -0.16 -25.37
N PHE A 301 -0.22 0.18 -24.35
CA PHE A 301 0.03 -0.69 -23.20
C PHE A 301 -1.26 -1.19 -22.55
N ASP A 302 -1.31 -2.50 -22.33
CA ASP A 302 -2.12 -3.08 -21.26
C ASP A 302 -1.39 -2.78 -19.93
N ALA A 303 -1.85 -1.75 -19.24
CA ALA A 303 -1.23 -1.29 -17.99
C ALA A 303 -1.41 -2.28 -16.83
N GLU A 304 -2.39 -3.18 -16.91
CA GLU A 304 -2.64 -4.22 -15.90
C GLU A 304 -1.59 -5.34 -16.10
N SER A 305 -1.31 -5.74 -17.34
CA SER A 305 -0.21 -6.69 -17.65
C SER A 305 1.18 -6.20 -17.21
N LEU A 306 1.50 -4.91 -17.36
CA LEU A 306 2.79 -4.36 -16.94
C LEU A 306 2.95 -4.29 -15.41
N ILE A 307 1.83 -4.18 -14.66
CA ILE A 307 1.84 -4.25 -13.20
C ILE A 307 2.03 -5.70 -12.74
N GLU A 308 1.38 -6.65 -13.41
CA GLU A 308 1.61 -8.08 -13.17
C GLU A 308 3.03 -8.54 -13.49
N ASP A 309 3.61 -8.18 -14.63
CA ASP A 309 4.96 -8.59 -15.02
C ASP A 309 6.04 -7.95 -14.12
N ALA A 310 5.78 -6.75 -13.58
CA ALA A 310 6.60 -6.13 -12.54
C ALA A 310 6.51 -6.85 -11.18
N ALA A 311 5.41 -7.57 -10.90
CA ALA A 311 5.23 -8.37 -9.69
C ALA A 311 5.72 -9.83 -9.84
N LYS A 312 5.74 -10.38 -11.06
CA LYS A 312 6.16 -11.77 -11.35
C LYS A 312 7.67 -11.97 -11.49
N THR A 313 8.46 -10.89 -11.52
CA THR A 313 9.92 -10.97 -11.59
C THR A 313 10.48 -10.95 -10.17
N PRO A 314 11.14 -12.02 -9.67
CA PRO A 314 11.79 -11.97 -8.36
C PRO A 314 12.82 -10.84 -8.37
N SER A 315 12.73 -9.97 -7.37
CA SER A 315 13.43 -8.70 -7.39
C SER A 315 14.80 -8.85 -6.77
N ALA A 316 15.77 -8.05 -7.21
CA ALA A 316 17.00 -7.87 -6.43
C ALA A 316 16.71 -7.32 -5.01
N ALA A 317 15.49 -6.81 -4.76
CA ALA A 317 14.99 -6.51 -3.43
C ALA A 317 15.03 -7.73 -2.50
N ASP A 318 14.70 -8.94 -2.95
CA ASP A 318 14.61 -10.11 -2.07
C ASP A 318 15.99 -10.50 -1.52
N GLU A 319 17.00 -10.58 -2.40
CA GLU A 319 18.41 -10.81 -2.03
C GLU A 319 18.98 -9.66 -1.17
N THR A 320 18.56 -8.41 -1.39
CA THR A 320 19.02 -7.26 -0.60
C THR A 320 18.25 -7.03 0.69
N MET A 321 17.05 -7.57 0.86
CA MET A 321 16.26 -7.46 2.09
C MET A 321 16.85 -8.34 3.21
N GLN A 322 17.49 -9.46 2.84
CA GLN A 322 18.33 -10.24 3.75
C GLN A 322 19.56 -9.43 4.21
N ALA A 323 20.33 -8.87 3.28
CA ALA A 323 21.49 -8.03 3.59
C ALA A 323 21.15 -6.71 4.32
N ALA A 324 19.93 -6.18 4.13
CA ALA A 324 19.45 -5.00 4.82
C ALA A 324 19.16 -5.28 6.31
N LYS A 325 18.53 -6.43 6.63
CA LYS A 325 18.34 -6.88 8.01
C LYS A 325 19.66 -7.06 8.76
N GLU A 326 20.68 -7.57 8.09
CA GLU A 326 22.04 -7.66 8.65
C GLU A 326 22.63 -6.25 8.92
N ALA A 327 22.52 -5.33 7.96
CA ALA A 327 23.09 -3.99 8.05
C ALA A 327 22.37 -3.05 9.03
N GLU A 328 21.05 -3.17 9.21
CA GLU A 328 20.26 -2.33 10.10
C GLU A 328 20.64 -2.53 11.59
N SER A 329 21.03 -3.76 11.95
CA SER A 329 21.57 -4.07 13.29
C SER A 329 22.81 -3.23 13.64
N ALA A 330 23.62 -2.86 12.65
CA ALA A 330 24.90 -2.17 12.84
C ALA A 330 24.79 -0.63 12.92
N ALA A 331 23.65 -0.04 12.56
CA ALA A 331 23.53 1.39 12.26
C ALA A 331 22.97 2.27 13.40
N SER A 332 22.53 1.69 14.52
CA SER A 332 21.77 2.39 15.57
C SER A 332 22.59 3.19 16.61
N SER A 333 23.90 3.34 16.40
CA SER A 333 24.90 3.68 17.43
C SER A 333 25.45 5.12 17.36
N ALA A 334 24.56 6.15 17.40
CA ALA A 334 24.95 7.56 17.24
C ALA A 334 24.44 8.55 18.31
N SER A 335 24.13 8.08 19.53
CA SER A 335 23.88 8.93 20.70
C SER A 335 24.19 8.17 22.00
N GLU A 336 25.05 8.73 22.87
CA GLU A 336 25.43 8.27 24.23
C GLU A 336 24.93 6.87 24.62
N ASP A 337 25.46 5.81 23.98
CA ASP A 337 25.03 4.42 24.18
C ASP A 337 26.02 3.69 25.11
N PRO A 338 25.64 3.37 26.38
CA PRO A 338 26.52 2.67 27.32
C PRO A 338 27.02 1.31 26.83
N ALA A 339 26.33 0.69 25.86
CA ALA A 339 26.78 -0.55 25.23
C ALA A 339 27.99 -0.33 24.31
N TYR A 340 28.00 0.77 23.54
CA TYR A 340 29.11 1.14 22.66
C TYR A 340 30.33 1.59 23.47
N ASP A 341 30.06 2.39 24.51
CA ASP A 341 31.02 2.79 25.53
C ASP A 341 31.71 1.58 26.21
N SER A 342 30.92 0.55 26.56
CA SER A 342 31.43 -0.70 27.13
C SER A 342 32.22 -1.51 26.10
N LEU A 343 31.72 -1.59 24.86
CA LEU A 343 32.37 -2.26 23.75
C LEU A 343 33.77 -1.71 23.50
N GLU A 344 33.94 -0.40 23.35
CA GLU A 344 35.25 0.21 23.07
C GLU A 344 36.28 -0.17 24.15
N ARG A 345 35.89 -0.05 25.44
CA ARG A 345 36.77 -0.39 26.58
C ARG A 345 37.11 -1.87 26.64
N VAL A 346 36.14 -2.77 26.42
CA VAL A 346 36.37 -4.22 26.46
C VAL A 346 37.14 -4.69 25.24
N SER A 347 36.79 -4.25 24.03
CA SER A 347 37.47 -4.58 22.78
C SER A 347 38.93 -4.11 22.78
N HIS A 348 39.21 -2.90 23.29
CA HIS A 348 40.60 -2.43 23.49
C HIS A 348 41.38 -3.38 24.42
N LEU A 349 40.81 -3.76 25.57
CA LEU A 349 41.49 -4.65 26.52
C LEU A 349 41.64 -6.09 25.99
N VAL A 350 40.68 -6.60 25.20
CA VAL A 350 40.77 -7.91 24.53
C VAL A 350 41.89 -7.90 23.50
N ASN A 351 41.94 -6.88 22.63
CA ASN A 351 43.00 -6.71 21.64
C ASN A 351 44.38 -6.56 22.29
N GLN A 352 44.51 -5.72 23.33
CA GLN A 352 45.74 -5.60 24.12
C GLN A 352 46.14 -6.94 24.77
N LYS A 353 45.18 -7.71 25.27
CA LYS A 353 45.44 -9.03 25.88
C LYS A 353 45.92 -10.04 24.84
N MET A 354 45.33 -10.05 23.64
CA MET A 354 45.74 -10.93 22.53
C MET A 354 47.12 -10.58 21.99
N GLN A 355 47.43 -9.30 21.79
CA GLN A 355 48.76 -8.86 21.38
C GLN A 355 49.83 -9.31 22.39
N ASN A 356 49.55 -9.18 23.70
CA ASN A 356 50.43 -9.68 24.76
C ASN A 356 50.58 -11.22 24.73
N LEU A 357 49.51 -11.99 24.48
CA LEU A 357 49.56 -13.45 24.38
C LEU A 357 50.36 -13.91 23.15
N ARG A 358 50.16 -13.28 21.99
CA ARG A 358 50.94 -13.53 20.76
C ARG A 358 52.42 -13.15 20.94
N GLY A 359 52.72 -12.11 21.71
CA GLY A 359 54.07 -11.58 21.91
C GLY A 359 55.03 -12.47 22.72
N TYR A 360 54.52 -13.38 23.57
CA TYR A 360 55.35 -14.25 24.40
C TYR A 360 55.89 -15.51 23.68
N GLY A 361 55.72 -15.62 22.35
CA GLY A 361 56.12 -16.79 21.57
C GLY A 361 57.62 -16.93 21.24
N GLN A 362 58.48 -15.95 21.55
CA GLN A 362 59.92 -15.98 21.22
C GLN A 362 60.83 -15.29 22.24
N SER A 363 61.03 -15.90 23.43
CA SER A 363 62.29 -15.75 24.17
C SER A 363 62.47 -16.82 25.27
N ASP A 364 63.65 -17.45 25.25
CA ASP A 364 64.37 -18.12 26.34
C ASP A 364 63.73 -19.29 27.11
N GLU A 365 64.38 -20.45 26.97
CA GLU A 365 64.33 -21.54 27.93
C GLU A 365 64.88 -21.07 29.30
N GLN A 366 64.11 -21.27 30.37
CA GLN A 366 64.72 -21.46 31.69
C GLN A 366 63.87 -22.36 32.59
N ASP A 367 64.45 -23.51 32.91
CA ASP A 367 63.92 -24.52 33.83
C ASP A 367 63.89 -23.97 35.28
N ILE A 368 62.84 -24.28 36.04
CA ILE A 368 62.93 -24.53 37.49
C ILE A 368 61.65 -25.21 38.04
N VAL A 369 61.82 -26.50 38.34
CA VAL A 369 61.30 -27.24 39.52
C VAL A 369 59.79 -27.50 39.66
N VAL A 370 59.48 -28.80 39.73
CA VAL A 370 58.22 -29.40 40.20
C VAL A 370 58.15 -29.37 41.73
N ASP A 371 56.96 -29.10 42.30
CA ASP A 371 56.55 -29.66 43.59
C ASP A 371 55.07 -30.10 43.52
N ALA A 372 54.62 -30.94 44.46
CA ALA A 372 53.40 -31.74 44.32
C ALA A 372 52.49 -31.75 45.57
N ALA A 373 51.27 -32.26 45.39
CA ALA A 373 50.16 -32.38 46.36
C ALA A 373 49.48 -31.03 46.74
N ALA A 374 48.19 -30.99 47.12
CA ALA A 374 47.34 -32.10 47.56
C ALA A 374 45.87 -32.03 47.09
N ASP A 375 45.33 -33.21 46.80
CA ASP A 375 44.00 -33.74 47.13
C ASP A 375 42.83 -32.80 47.52
N ALA A 376 41.73 -32.88 46.76
CA ALA A 376 40.37 -32.74 47.29
C ALA A 376 39.33 -33.43 46.36
N THR A 377 38.78 -34.56 46.79
CA THR A 377 37.74 -35.33 46.09
C THR A 377 36.37 -34.65 46.03
N VAL A 378 35.65 -34.79 44.90
CA VAL A 378 34.18 -34.97 44.89
C VAL A 378 33.83 -36.08 43.88
N ASP A 379 32.75 -36.80 44.12
CA ASP A 379 32.38 -38.10 43.54
C ASP A 379 31.18 -38.02 42.57
N ALA A 380 31.02 -39.05 41.73
CA ALA A 380 29.80 -39.59 41.08
C ALA A 380 28.82 -38.66 40.28
N ALA A 381 28.10 -39.12 39.25
CA ALA A 381 28.21 -40.30 38.36
C ALA A 381 27.09 -40.21 37.28
N ALA A 382 27.23 -40.98 36.17
CA ALA A 382 26.14 -41.51 35.32
C ALA A 382 25.14 -40.54 34.65
N ASP A 383 24.47 -40.86 33.53
CA ASP A 383 24.67 -41.88 32.50
C ASP A 383 23.94 -41.39 31.23
N VAL A 384 24.47 -41.67 30.03
CA VAL A 384 23.68 -41.59 28.78
C VAL A 384 23.99 -42.83 27.94
N ALA A 385 23.09 -43.81 27.99
CA ALA A 385 23.22 -45.04 27.21
C ALA A 385 22.81 -44.82 25.74
N TYR A 386 23.69 -45.19 24.81
CA TYR A 386 23.31 -45.37 23.41
C TYR A 386 22.33 -46.56 23.28
N ALA A 387 21.21 -46.35 22.59
CA ALA A 387 20.28 -47.40 22.20
C ALA A 387 20.08 -47.34 20.68
N GLN A 388 20.34 -48.44 19.98
CA GLN A 388 20.34 -48.50 18.51
C GLN A 388 19.63 -49.77 18.02
N ALA A 389 18.48 -49.57 17.35
CA ALA A 389 17.71 -50.56 16.59
C ALA A 389 16.79 -49.75 15.63
N ALA A 390 16.56 -50.05 14.33
CA ALA A 390 16.39 -51.33 13.63
C ALA A 390 15.08 -52.05 14.04
N THR A 391 14.15 -52.48 13.19
CA THR A 391 13.98 -52.45 11.71
C THR A 391 12.57 -51.85 11.38
N GLU A 392 11.89 -51.90 10.22
CA GLU A 392 11.90 -52.68 8.97
C GLU A 392 11.47 -51.81 7.76
N ASP A 393 11.79 -52.23 6.52
CA ASP A 393 11.24 -51.67 5.27
C ASP A 393 9.77 -52.08 5.04
N ALA A 394 8.99 -51.18 4.41
CA ALA A 394 7.70 -51.53 3.79
C ALA A 394 7.45 -50.64 2.56
N ASP A 395 7.72 -51.17 1.37
CA ASP A 395 7.51 -50.52 0.07
C ASP A 395 6.02 -50.58 -0.34
N GLU A 396 5.39 -49.41 -0.51
CA GLU A 396 4.20 -49.26 -1.36
C GLU A 396 4.35 -48.04 -2.28
N THR A 397 4.58 -48.33 -3.56
CA THR A 397 4.75 -47.33 -4.63
C THR A 397 3.49 -46.48 -4.83
N ALA A 398 3.51 -45.22 -4.40
CA ALA A 398 2.52 -44.21 -4.77
C ALA A 398 3.06 -43.34 -5.93
N THR A 399 2.41 -43.42 -7.09
CA THR A 399 2.85 -42.71 -8.30
C THR A 399 2.77 -41.19 -8.14
N GLU A 400 3.87 -40.48 -8.34
CA GLU A 400 3.86 -39.02 -8.51
C GLU A 400 3.13 -38.64 -9.80
N VAL A 401 1.82 -38.40 -9.70
CA VAL A 401 1.07 -37.69 -10.74
C VAL A 401 1.20 -36.20 -10.45
N SER A 402 2.12 -35.54 -11.16
CA SER A 402 2.18 -34.08 -11.21
C SER A 402 0.92 -33.52 -11.87
N ALA A 403 -0.15 -33.39 -11.09
CA ALA A 403 -1.35 -32.70 -11.49
C ALA A 403 -1.02 -31.22 -11.66
N SER A 404 -1.11 -30.71 -12.89
CA SER A 404 -1.01 -29.28 -13.17
C SER A 404 -2.04 -28.52 -12.33
N VAL A 405 -1.61 -27.47 -11.62
CA VAL A 405 -2.50 -26.59 -10.85
C VAL A 405 -3.47 -25.93 -11.83
N ALA A 406 -4.69 -26.45 -11.89
CA ALA A 406 -5.83 -25.74 -12.47
C ALA A 406 -6.32 -24.75 -11.40
N PRO A 407 -6.54 -23.47 -11.74
CA PRO A 407 -7.05 -22.50 -10.77
C PRO A 407 -8.43 -22.95 -10.27
N ASN A 408 -8.67 -22.87 -8.97
CA ASN A 408 -9.87 -23.40 -8.31
C ASN A 408 -11.09 -22.47 -8.48
N THR A 409 -11.12 -21.68 -9.56
CA THR A 409 -12.14 -20.66 -9.84
C THR A 409 -13.49 -21.32 -10.12
N LEU A 410 -14.43 -21.15 -9.20
CA LEU A 410 -15.84 -21.40 -9.45
C LEU A 410 -16.32 -20.46 -10.55
N SER A 411 -17.11 -20.96 -11.50
CA SER A 411 -17.76 -20.10 -12.50
C SER A 411 -18.98 -19.37 -11.94
N GLU A 412 -19.39 -18.32 -12.62
CA GLU A 412 -20.57 -17.49 -12.33
C GLU A 412 -21.80 -18.37 -12.04
N GLU A 413 -22.07 -19.38 -12.88
CA GLU A 413 -23.22 -20.28 -12.72
C GLU A 413 -23.07 -21.25 -11.54
N ALA A 414 -21.83 -21.58 -11.15
CA ALA A 414 -21.56 -22.36 -9.96
C ALA A 414 -21.74 -21.53 -8.67
N CYS A 415 -21.51 -20.22 -8.74
CA CYS A 415 -21.77 -19.28 -7.65
C CYS A 415 -23.27 -18.96 -7.51
N ASP A 416 -23.99 -18.73 -8.61
CA ASP A 416 -25.45 -18.61 -8.65
C ASP A 416 -26.17 -19.81 -8.00
N ALA A 417 -25.67 -21.02 -8.26
CA ALA A 417 -26.17 -22.25 -7.63
C ALA A 417 -25.98 -22.25 -6.10
N LEU A 418 -24.96 -21.55 -5.58
CA LEU A 418 -24.72 -21.44 -4.14
C LEU A 418 -25.63 -20.44 -3.44
N ILE A 419 -26.13 -19.38 -4.10
CA ILE A 419 -27.07 -18.38 -3.53
C ILE A 419 -28.35 -19.01 -2.92
N ASN A 420 -28.68 -20.24 -3.33
CA ASN A 420 -29.84 -20.99 -2.82
C ASN A 420 -29.49 -22.09 -1.79
N SER A 421 -28.21 -22.21 -1.40
CA SER A 421 -27.70 -23.29 -0.55
C SER A 421 -27.78 -22.96 0.95
N LYS A 422 -28.29 -23.92 1.75
CA LYS A 422 -28.49 -23.79 3.21
C LYS A 422 -27.20 -23.88 4.04
N SER A 423 -26.09 -24.27 3.43
CA SER A 423 -24.77 -24.33 4.05
C SER A 423 -23.73 -24.27 2.94
N ILE A 424 -22.93 -23.21 2.93
CA ILE A 424 -21.87 -22.94 1.95
C ILE A 424 -20.53 -22.94 2.70
N PRO A 425 -19.54 -23.74 2.30
CA PRO A 425 -18.19 -23.69 2.90
C PRO A 425 -17.54 -22.32 2.67
N ILE A 426 -16.81 -21.77 3.65
CA ILE A 426 -16.29 -20.39 3.58
C ILE A 426 -15.38 -20.16 2.37
N GLY A 427 -14.50 -21.12 2.01
CA GLY A 427 -13.64 -20.97 0.82
C GLY A 427 -14.42 -20.89 -0.50
N LYS A 428 -15.68 -21.35 -0.54
CA LYS A 428 -16.58 -21.11 -1.68
C LYS A 428 -17.25 -19.75 -1.66
N VAL A 429 -17.42 -19.14 -0.48
CA VAL A 429 -17.85 -17.74 -0.36
C VAL A 429 -16.71 -16.84 -0.81
N THR A 430 -15.50 -17.06 -0.30
CA THR A 430 -14.24 -16.44 -0.75
C THR A 430 -14.10 -16.53 -2.27
N ALA A 431 -14.13 -17.74 -2.84
CA ALA A 431 -13.92 -17.92 -4.28
C ALA A 431 -15.01 -17.25 -5.16
N CYS A 432 -16.26 -17.20 -4.73
CA CYS A 432 -17.32 -16.50 -5.48
C CYS A 432 -17.22 -14.98 -5.36
N ARG A 433 -16.87 -14.47 -4.18
CA ARG A 433 -16.69 -13.04 -3.93
C ARG A 433 -15.45 -12.51 -4.67
N ASP A 434 -14.31 -13.18 -4.53
CA ASP A 434 -13.00 -12.61 -4.89
C ASP A 434 -12.57 -12.92 -6.34
N TYR A 435 -13.20 -13.91 -7.00
CA TYR A 435 -12.98 -14.19 -8.43
C TYR A 435 -14.19 -13.89 -9.33
N GLN A 436 -15.41 -13.78 -8.81
CA GLN A 436 -16.63 -13.56 -9.62
C GLN A 436 -17.49 -12.37 -9.16
N ASP A 437 -17.09 -11.60 -8.14
CA ASP A 437 -17.85 -10.50 -7.52
C ASP A 437 -19.25 -10.89 -6.96
N ILE A 438 -19.51 -12.19 -6.70
CA ILE A 438 -20.81 -12.70 -6.20
C ILE A 438 -20.75 -13.00 -4.70
N ASP A 439 -21.42 -12.18 -3.88
CA ASP A 439 -21.70 -12.53 -2.48
C ASP A 439 -22.86 -13.53 -2.35
N VAL A 440 -22.51 -14.81 -2.28
CA VAL A 440 -23.45 -15.93 -2.08
C VAL A 440 -24.10 -15.97 -0.69
N LEU A 441 -23.70 -15.10 0.25
CA LEU A 441 -24.30 -14.97 1.59
C LEU A 441 -25.20 -13.73 1.74
N ALA A 442 -25.26 -12.86 0.73
CA ALA A 442 -26.09 -11.65 0.76
C ALA A 442 -27.57 -11.98 1.07
N PRO A 443 -28.25 -11.17 1.91
CA PRO A 443 -29.66 -11.40 2.23
C PRO A 443 -30.51 -11.26 0.96
N LYS A 444 -31.52 -12.13 0.79
CA LYS A 444 -32.41 -12.09 -0.38
C LYS A 444 -33.31 -10.86 -0.38
N VAL A 445 -32.82 -9.74 -0.91
CA VAL A 445 -33.56 -8.49 -1.10
C VAL A 445 -34.63 -8.69 -2.17
N THR A 446 -35.89 -8.83 -1.76
CA THR A 446 -37.03 -8.78 -2.68
C THR A 446 -37.29 -7.35 -3.13
N ASN A 447 -36.58 -6.93 -4.18
CA ASN A 447 -36.61 -5.63 -4.85
C ASN A 447 -36.10 -4.44 -4.01
N GLN A 448 -35.46 -3.50 -4.73
CA GLN A 448 -34.73 -2.34 -4.19
C GLN A 448 -33.54 -2.74 -3.30
N SER A 449 -32.42 -3.01 -3.97
CA SER A 449 -31.11 -2.76 -3.36
C SER A 449 -31.08 -1.33 -2.83
N VAL A 450 -30.69 -1.20 -1.57
CA VAL A 450 -30.02 0.00 -1.06
C VAL A 450 -28.63 -0.47 -0.69
N ASP A 451 -27.88 -0.83 -1.73
CA ASP A 451 -26.43 -0.95 -1.62
C ASP A 451 -25.91 0.47 -1.36
N GLU A 452 -24.92 0.63 -0.49
CA GLU A 452 -24.37 1.96 -0.18
C GLU A 452 -23.48 2.42 -1.34
N GLU A 453 -24.12 3.03 -2.35
CA GLU A 453 -23.50 3.44 -3.60
C GLU A 453 -22.31 4.39 -3.37
N THR A 454 -21.10 3.84 -3.45
CA THR A 454 -19.88 4.66 -3.43
C THR A 454 -19.82 5.60 -4.64
N PHE A 455 -19.18 6.75 -4.48
CA PHE A 455 -19.18 7.80 -5.51
C PHE A 455 -18.65 7.29 -6.87
N GLY A 456 -19.51 7.33 -7.89
CA GLY A 456 -19.24 6.81 -9.24
C GLY A 456 -19.68 5.36 -9.49
N GLN A 457 -20.18 4.63 -8.48
CA GLN A 457 -20.65 3.25 -8.66
C GLN A 457 -21.88 3.18 -9.56
N VAL A 458 -22.84 4.11 -9.43
CA VAL A 458 -24.06 4.17 -10.27
C VAL A 458 -23.72 4.26 -11.76
N ALA A 459 -22.76 5.13 -12.11
CA ALA A 459 -22.27 5.30 -13.47
C ALA A 459 -21.49 4.06 -13.98
N THR A 460 -20.84 3.32 -13.07
CA THR A 460 -20.19 2.05 -13.39
C THR A 460 -21.24 0.97 -13.68
N ASN A 461 -22.24 0.80 -12.82
CA ASN A 461 -23.32 -0.18 -12.99
C ASN A 461 -24.09 0.05 -14.31
N VAL A 462 -24.47 1.31 -14.59
CA VAL A 462 -25.14 1.72 -15.83
C VAL A 462 -24.26 1.49 -17.06
N LEU A 463 -22.94 1.67 -16.96
CA LEU A 463 -22.01 1.34 -18.04
C LEU A 463 -21.96 -0.18 -18.30
N GLU A 464 -21.90 -1.01 -17.26
CA GLU A 464 -21.90 -2.47 -17.42
C GLU A 464 -23.19 -2.98 -18.08
N GLU A 465 -24.38 -2.51 -17.67
CA GLU A 465 -25.65 -2.90 -18.29
C GLU A 465 -25.75 -2.48 -19.77
N LEU A 466 -25.10 -1.38 -20.16
CA LEU A 466 -25.05 -0.93 -21.56
C LEU A 466 -24.06 -1.72 -22.43
N LYS A 467 -22.99 -2.32 -21.89
CA LYS A 467 -21.98 -3.02 -22.69
C LYS A 467 -22.55 -4.14 -23.59
N PRO A 468 -23.45 -5.04 -23.13
CA PRO A 468 -24.03 -6.10 -23.97
C PRO A 468 -24.70 -5.60 -25.26
N LEU A 469 -25.32 -4.41 -25.25
CA LEU A 469 -25.92 -3.79 -26.44
C LEU A 469 -24.86 -3.38 -27.48
N PHE A 470 -23.63 -3.10 -27.03
CA PHE A 470 -22.55 -2.54 -27.85
C PHE A 470 -21.45 -3.54 -28.24
N THR A 471 -21.38 -4.72 -27.61
CA THR A 471 -20.39 -5.77 -27.91
C THR A 471 -20.31 -6.11 -29.41
N ALA A 472 -21.45 -6.16 -30.10
CA ALA A 472 -21.53 -6.47 -31.53
C ALA A 472 -20.94 -5.39 -32.47
N TYR A 473 -20.50 -4.24 -31.95
CA TYR A 473 -19.84 -3.16 -32.71
C TYR A 473 -18.35 -3.01 -32.36
N GLN A 474 -17.78 -3.85 -31.50
CA GLN A 474 -16.33 -3.87 -31.29
C GLN A 474 -15.61 -4.24 -32.59
N THR A 475 -14.61 -3.46 -32.95
CA THR A 475 -13.84 -3.64 -34.19
C THR A 475 -12.43 -3.07 -34.04
N GLU A 476 -11.50 -3.60 -34.82
CA GLU A 476 -10.15 -3.04 -34.98
C GLU A 476 -10.16 -1.64 -35.60
N GLN A 477 -11.22 -1.24 -36.31
CA GLN A 477 -11.31 0.09 -36.91
C GLN A 477 -11.76 1.13 -35.89
N LEU A 478 -11.22 2.35 -35.96
CA LEU A 478 -11.64 3.46 -35.09
C LEU A 478 -13.11 3.80 -35.35
N VAL A 479 -13.98 3.54 -34.37
CA VAL A 479 -15.36 4.03 -34.38
C VAL A 479 -15.30 5.49 -33.92
N ASP A 480 -15.36 6.41 -34.88
CA ASP A 480 -15.28 7.85 -34.62
C ASP A 480 -16.51 8.39 -33.87
N ALA A 481 -16.42 9.62 -33.35
CA ALA A 481 -17.49 10.19 -32.51
C ALA A 481 -18.83 10.37 -33.24
N GLN A 482 -18.84 10.48 -34.58
CA GLN A 482 -20.08 10.57 -35.36
C GLN A 482 -20.69 9.19 -35.63
N SER A 483 -19.84 8.18 -35.81
CA SER A 483 -20.21 6.78 -35.95
C SER A 483 -20.76 6.23 -34.64
N PHE A 484 -20.12 6.54 -33.51
CA PHE A 484 -20.63 6.23 -32.19
C PHE A 484 -21.96 6.95 -31.91
N LYS A 485 -22.12 8.23 -32.31
CA LYS A 485 -23.42 8.92 -32.25
C LYS A 485 -24.52 8.17 -33.01
N GLN A 486 -24.23 7.59 -34.17
CA GLN A 486 -25.21 6.79 -34.92
C GLN A 486 -25.57 5.49 -34.19
N LEU A 487 -24.62 4.83 -33.52
CA LEU A 487 -24.89 3.65 -32.68
C LEU A 487 -25.74 4.01 -31.44
N TRP A 488 -25.41 5.11 -30.76
CA TRP A 488 -26.19 5.65 -29.64
C TRP A 488 -27.63 5.98 -30.06
N GLN A 489 -27.81 6.69 -31.18
CA GLN A 489 -29.13 7.00 -31.74
C GLN A 489 -29.90 5.76 -32.21
N LYS A 490 -29.21 4.71 -32.70
CA LYS A 490 -29.82 3.44 -33.09
C LYS A 490 -30.43 2.70 -31.89
N HIS A 491 -29.73 2.71 -30.75
CA HIS A 491 -30.15 2.04 -29.51
C HIS A 491 -30.81 2.99 -28.50
N GLN A 492 -31.29 4.15 -28.94
CA GLN A 492 -31.84 5.17 -28.05
C GLN A 492 -33.02 4.66 -27.20
N ALA A 493 -33.82 3.71 -27.72
CA ALA A 493 -34.97 3.15 -26.99
C ALA A 493 -34.53 2.23 -25.83
N GLU A 494 -33.42 1.52 -26.00
CA GLU A 494 -32.80 0.64 -25.02
C GLU A 494 -31.93 1.42 -24.02
N ILE A 495 -31.18 2.42 -24.49
CA ILE A 495 -30.30 3.26 -23.66
C ILE A 495 -31.10 4.14 -22.69
N THR A 496 -32.23 4.72 -23.13
CA THR A 496 -32.99 5.70 -22.33
C THR A 496 -33.46 5.16 -20.95
N PRO A 497 -34.07 3.97 -20.81
CA PRO A 497 -34.44 3.44 -19.49
C PRO A 497 -33.24 3.08 -18.61
N ILE A 498 -32.11 2.67 -19.19
CA ILE A 498 -30.90 2.31 -18.43
C ILE A 498 -30.21 3.58 -17.91
N MET A 499 -30.06 4.61 -18.76
CA MET A 499 -29.56 5.94 -18.38
C MET A 499 -30.45 6.70 -17.38
N ALA A 500 -31.69 6.25 -17.16
CA ALA A 500 -32.56 6.80 -16.13
C ALA A 500 -32.21 6.30 -14.72
N GLN A 501 -31.45 5.20 -14.59
CA GLN A 501 -30.99 4.68 -13.30
C GLN A 501 -29.98 5.60 -12.60
N LEU A 502 -29.25 6.44 -13.37
CA LEU A 502 -28.37 7.50 -12.85
C LEU A 502 -29.08 8.58 -11.99
N GLY A 503 -30.40 8.46 -11.80
CA GLY A 503 -31.20 9.36 -10.98
C GLY A 503 -31.26 10.80 -11.51
N SER A 504 -31.75 11.68 -10.65
CA SER A 504 -31.90 13.12 -10.89
C SER A 504 -30.84 13.99 -10.19
N GLU A 505 -30.13 13.43 -9.20
CA GLU A 505 -29.12 14.14 -8.42
C GLU A 505 -27.73 13.81 -8.98
N ARG A 506 -27.38 14.50 -10.06
CA ARG A 506 -26.15 14.29 -10.84
C ARG A 506 -25.19 15.45 -10.68
N SER A 507 -23.89 15.19 -10.69
CA SER A 507 -22.84 16.19 -10.46
C SER A 507 -22.67 17.11 -11.68
N PRO A 508 -23.04 18.41 -11.63
CA PRO A 508 -23.00 19.26 -12.81
C PRO A 508 -21.56 19.46 -13.32
N PHE A 509 -21.37 19.20 -14.62
CA PHE A 509 -20.10 19.30 -15.32
C PHE A 509 -20.18 20.40 -16.39
N VAL A 510 -19.29 21.39 -16.27
CA VAL A 510 -19.20 22.51 -17.21
C VAL A 510 -17.78 22.59 -17.77
N MET A 511 -17.66 22.76 -19.09
CA MET A 511 -16.40 22.95 -19.80
C MET A 511 -16.50 24.17 -20.72
N ASP A 512 -15.70 25.20 -20.46
CA ASP A 512 -15.54 26.40 -21.30
C ASP A 512 -14.29 26.26 -22.17
N VAL A 513 -14.45 26.24 -23.50
CA VAL A 513 -13.35 26.29 -24.47
C VAL A 513 -13.27 27.68 -25.08
N GLY A 514 -12.22 28.41 -24.74
CA GLY A 514 -11.86 29.70 -25.33
C GLY A 514 -11.00 29.51 -26.57
N LEU A 515 -11.37 30.12 -27.69
CA LEU A 515 -10.70 29.99 -28.99
C LEU A 515 -9.94 31.27 -29.36
N ASP A 516 -8.74 31.13 -29.93
CA ASP A 516 -7.95 32.24 -30.48
C ASP A 516 -8.53 32.75 -31.83
N GLN A 517 -7.90 33.76 -32.43
CA GLN A 517 -8.30 34.30 -33.75
C GLN A 517 -8.16 33.31 -34.92
N LYS A 518 -7.47 32.18 -34.74
CA LYS A 518 -7.32 31.10 -35.72
C LYS A 518 -8.27 29.93 -35.45
N GLY A 519 -9.11 30.02 -34.41
CA GLY A 519 -10.06 28.98 -34.02
C GLY A 519 -9.44 27.84 -33.21
N ARG A 520 -8.23 28.02 -32.65
CA ARG A 520 -7.51 27.03 -31.83
C ARG A 520 -7.82 27.24 -30.35
N ALA A 521 -7.87 26.17 -29.55
CA ALA A 521 -8.08 26.30 -28.10
C ALA A 521 -6.93 27.10 -27.45
N GLN A 522 -7.28 28.20 -26.79
CA GLN A 522 -6.37 29.03 -26.00
C GLN A 522 -6.63 28.85 -24.50
N ASN A 523 -7.90 28.69 -24.10
CA ASN A 523 -8.33 28.38 -22.74
C ASN A 523 -9.22 27.14 -22.73
N MET A 524 -9.12 26.33 -21.69
CA MET A 524 -9.95 25.14 -21.43
C MET A 524 -10.22 25.09 -19.91
N ASP A 525 -11.37 25.62 -19.50
CA ASP A 525 -11.72 25.79 -18.10
C ASP A 525 -12.84 24.82 -17.71
N TYR A 526 -12.54 23.90 -16.81
CA TYR A 526 -13.43 22.83 -16.33
C TYR A 526 -13.91 23.13 -14.91
N ASN A 527 -15.20 22.88 -14.67
CA ASN A 527 -15.83 23.00 -13.37
C ASN A 527 -16.78 21.82 -13.14
N ILE A 528 -16.42 20.95 -12.20
CA ILE A 528 -17.26 19.86 -11.70
C ILE A 528 -17.78 20.26 -10.32
N VAL A 529 -19.06 20.03 -10.05
CA VAL A 529 -19.65 20.21 -8.71
C VAL A 529 -20.27 18.89 -8.27
N ILE A 530 -19.62 18.21 -7.34
CA ILE A 530 -20.20 17.06 -6.63
C ILE A 530 -20.96 17.62 -5.43
N SER A 531 -22.15 17.10 -5.17
CA SER A 531 -22.99 17.48 -4.03
C SER A 531 -23.55 16.24 -3.37
N ASP A 532 -23.48 16.19 -2.05
CA ASP A 532 -24.01 15.12 -1.20
C ASP A 532 -24.79 15.76 -0.03
N GLU A 533 -25.93 15.18 0.33
CA GLU A 533 -26.81 15.75 1.37
C GLU A 533 -26.18 15.73 2.78
N GLN A 534 -25.30 14.77 3.06
CA GLN A 534 -24.67 14.58 4.36
C GLN A 534 -23.40 15.44 4.47
N ILE A 535 -22.43 15.28 3.57
CA ILE A 535 -21.12 15.94 3.67
C ILE A 535 -21.09 17.35 3.10
N GLY A 536 -21.92 17.69 2.10
CA GLY A 536 -21.96 19.01 1.46
C GLY A 536 -21.42 18.99 0.03
N LYS A 537 -20.72 20.05 -0.40
CA LYS A 537 -20.31 20.25 -1.80
C LYS A 537 -18.80 20.24 -1.99
N LEU A 538 -18.38 19.54 -3.03
CA LEU A 538 -17.01 19.47 -3.52
C LEU A 538 -16.98 20.04 -4.94
N GLN A 539 -16.46 21.26 -5.07
CA GLN A 539 -16.29 21.94 -6.35
C GLN A 539 -14.83 21.80 -6.82
N ILE A 540 -14.65 21.09 -7.93
CA ILE A 540 -13.34 20.87 -8.56
C ILE A 540 -13.22 21.79 -9.76
N LYS A 541 -12.20 22.66 -9.76
CA LYS A 541 -11.90 23.60 -10.85
C LYS A 541 -10.52 23.31 -11.43
N SER A 542 -10.46 23.25 -12.75
CA SER A 542 -9.21 23.13 -13.52
C SER A 542 -9.23 24.18 -14.63
N THR A 543 -8.31 25.14 -14.58
CA THR A 543 -8.18 26.22 -15.58
C THR A 543 -6.89 26.00 -16.36
N ASN A 544 -6.98 25.93 -17.69
CA ASN A 544 -5.90 25.44 -18.53
C ASN A 544 -5.73 26.33 -19.76
N GLN A 545 -4.50 26.55 -20.20
CA GLN A 545 -4.16 27.42 -21.32
C GLN A 545 -3.12 26.80 -22.24
N VAL A 546 -3.31 26.98 -23.54
CA VAL A 546 -2.39 26.52 -24.59
C VAL A 546 -2.02 27.68 -25.50
N PHE A 547 -0.73 27.86 -25.74
CA PHE A 547 -0.15 29.01 -26.41
C PHE A 547 1.12 28.59 -27.17
N ASN A 548 1.76 29.54 -27.87
CA ASN A 548 2.99 29.29 -28.64
C ASN A 548 2.93 28.09 -29.61
N TYR A 549 1.73 27.77 -30.10
CA TYR A 549 1.47 26.77 -31.15
C TYR A 549 2.43 26.93 -32.36
N GLY A 550 3.25 25.92 -32.60
CA GLY A 550 4.28 25.87 -33.65
C GLY A 550 5.57 26.63 -33.33
N SER A 551 5.73 27.16 -32.11
CA SER A 551 6.90 27.93 -31.66
C SER A 551 7.08 27.83 -30.14
N ALA A 552 6.99 26.60 -29.61
CA ALA A 552 7.03 26.31 -28.18
C ALA A 552 8.38 26.63 -27.54
N THR A 553 8.37 26.92 -26.24
CA THR A 553 9.54 27.17 -25.39
C THR A 553 10.54 26.01 -25.50
N ALA A 554 11.79 26.31 -25.85
CA ALA A 554 12.78 25.28 -26.15
C ALA A 554 13.23 24.54 -24.88
N ILE A 555 13.14 23.21 -24.90
CA ILE A 555 13.62 22.34 -23.81
C ILE A 555 15.16 22.35 -23.80
N ASN A 556 15.77 22.57 -22.62
CA ASN A 556 17.22 22.71 -22.49
C ASN A 556 17.96 21.37 -22.61
N ARG A 557 18.24 20.96 -23.85
CA ARG A 557 19.01 19.74 -24.18
C ARG A 557 20.41 19.69 -23.54
N GLN A 558 21.02 20.82 -23.15
CA GLN A 558 22.31 20.81 -22.43
C GLN A 558 22.13 20.36 -20.98
N ALA A 559 21.03 20.75 -20.32
CA ALA A 559 20.71 20.25 -18.99
C ALA A 559 20.40 18.74 -18.99
N LEU A 560 19.73 18.23 -20.04
CA LEU A 560 19.49 16.80 -20.21
C LEU A 560 20.78 16.01 -20.44
N ARG A 561 21.71 16.54 -21.27
CA ARG A 561 23.03 15.90 -21.50
C ARG A 561 23.97 15.94 -20.30
N ASN A 562 23.74 16.87 -19.37
CA ASN A 562 24.48 16.97 -18.11
C ASN A 562 23.76 16.21 -16.96
N ALA A 563 22.67 15.51 -17.26
CA ALA A 563 21.95 14.68 -16.30
C ALA A 563 22.75 13.42 -15.96
N LYS A 564 22.56 12.95 -14.74
CA LYS A 564 23.15 11.73 -14.16
C LYS A 564 22.06 10.68 -13.95
N SER A 565 22.40 9.41 -13.81
CA SER A 565 21.39 8.42 -13.37
C SER A 565 20.93 8.72 -11.93
N ILE A 566 19.77 8.18 -11.50
CA ILE A 566 19.34 8.29 -10.09
C ILE A 566 20.44 7.75 -9.13
N GLU A 567 21.09 6.65 -9.50
CA GLU A 567 22.21 6.04 -8.77
C GLU A 567 23.45 6.96 -8.67
N GLU A 568 23.72 7.79 -9.69
CA GLU A 568 24.85 8.72 -9.70
C GLU A 568 24.59 10.05 -8.95
N VAL A 569 23.32 10.43 -8.79
CA VAL A 569 22.94 11.56 -7.92
C VAL A 569 22.74 11.14 -6.47
N SER A 570 22.49 9.85 -6.19
CA SER A 570 22.33 9.33 -4.82
C SER A 570 23.64 8.99 -4.11
N LYS A 571 24.72 8.64 -4.84
CA LYS A 571 26.07 8.40 -4.27
C LYS A 571 26.54 9.56 -3.39
N GLY A 572 26.90 9.30 -2.14
CA GLY A 572 27.25 10.30 -1.14
C GLY A 572 26.07 11.07 -0.54
N SER A 573 24.83 10.60 -0.72
CA SER A 573 23.63 11.11 -0.04
C SER A 573 23.05 10.05 0.90
N LEU A 574 22.04 10.41 1.70
CA LEU A 574 21.32 9.41 2.52
C LEU A 574 20.66 8.32 1.66
N LEU A 575 20.48 8.57 0.34
CA LEU A 575 19.94 7.57 -0.58
C LEU A 575 21.00 6.63 -1.20
N GLU A 576 22.28 6.68 -0.83
CA GLU A 576 23.28 5.74 -1.39
C GLU A 576 23.04 4.29 -0.92
N ASN A 577 22.80 4.10 0.39
CA ASN A 577 22.42 2.80 0.95
C ASN A 577 21.01 2.38 0.50
N VAL A 578 20.14 3.37 0.23
CA VAL A 578 18.71 3.18 -0.02
C VAL A 578 18.41 2.93 -1.50
N VAL A 579 19.17 3.44 -2.47
CA VAL A 579 19.03 3.04 -3.90
C VAL A 579 19.37 1.55 -4.11
N LYS A 580 20.11 0.93 -3.19
CA LYS A 580 20.35 -0.52 -3.19
C LYS A 580 19.18 -1.36 -2.63
N GLY A 581 18.16 -0.76 -2.01
CA GLY A 581 17.04 -1.48 -1.39
C GLY A 581 15.63 -0.90 -1.60
N MET A 582 15.49 0.32 -2.15
CA MET A 582 14.21 1.05 -2.21
C MET A 582 13.66 1.16 -3.63
N LEU A 583 13.11 0.06 -4.14
CA LEU A 583 12.04 0.07 -5.14
C LEU A 583 10.74 -0.59 -4.61
N GLY A 584 10.63 -0.73 -3.28
CA GLY A 584 9.45 -1.12 -2.50
C GLY A 584 9.55 -0.49 -1.10
N PRO A 585 8.44 -0.37 -0.36
CA PRO A 585 7.54 0.77 -0.53
C PRO A 585 7.64 1.82 0.60
N LEU A 586 7.21 3.05 0.31
CA LEU A 586 7.07 4.12 1.31
C LEU A 586 5.88 3.82 2.24
N GLY A 587 6.16 3.29 3.44
CA GLY A 587 5.11 2.78 4.34
C GLY A 587 5.48 2.52 5.80
N ALA A 588 6.43 3.27 6.39
CA ALA A 588 6.78 3.15 7.82
C ALA A 588 6.91 4.52 8.51
N ASP A 589 6.69 4.52 9.83
CA ASP A 589 6.99 5.58 10.80
C ASP A 589 6.48 7.01 10.55
N SER A 590 5.20 7.22 10.88
CA SER A 590 4.70 8.48 11.43
C SER A 590 4.55 8.40 12.96
N SER A 591 5.54 7.83 13.64
CA SER A 591 5.48 7.29 15.01
C SER A 591 6.24 8.10 16.07
N SER A 592 6.78 9.29 15.73
CA SER A 592 7.66 10.08 16.61
C SER A 592 7.19 11.54 16.84
N VAL A 593 6.09 11.73 17.58
CA VAL A 593 5.79 13.01 18.25
C VAL A 593 5.37 12.73 19.69
N GLU A 594 6.34 12.65 20.59
CA GLU A 594 6.04 12.72 22.02
C GLU A 594 5.38 14.06 22.36
N SER A 595 4.28 14.01 23.09
CA SER A 595 3.61 15.20 23.63
C SER A 595 3.21 14.92 25.07
N ALA A 596 4.16 15.09 25.98
CA ALA A 596 3.93 14.96 27.42
C ALA A 596 2.86 15.97 27.88
N SER A 597 1.70 15.49 28.30
CA SER A 597 0.66 16.31 28.93
C SER A 597 -0.18 15.47 29.88
N SER A 598 0.00 15.72 31.18
CA SER A 598 -0.64 14.98 32.26
C SER A 598 -2.04 15.52 32.57
N SER A 599 -3.08 14.80 32.14
CA SER A 599 -4.45 15.01 32.61
C SER A 599 -5.21 13.70 32.69
N THR A 600 -5.62 13.29 33.90
CA THR A 600 -6.31 12.01 34.14
C THR A 600 -7.77 12.04 33.70
N THR A 601 -8.04 11.58 32.48
CA THR A 601 -9.36 11.12 32.05
C THR A 601 -9.15 10.03 31.01
N GLU A 602 -9.73 8.85 31.20
CA GLU A 602 -9.54 7.70 30.30
C GLU A 602 -10.14 7.99 28.92
N LEU A 603 -9.31 8.05 27.88
CA LEU A 603 -9.75 8.06 26.49
C LEU A 603 -10.40 6.70 26.13
N PRO A 604 -11.41 6.67 25.24
CA PRO A 604 -11.92 5.41 24.70
C PRO A 604 -10.84 4.69 23.90
N LYS A 605 -10.57 3.42 24.24
CA LYS A 605 -9.68 2.53 23.47
C LYS A 605 -10.10 2.44 22.00
N ALA A 606 -9.12 2.29 21.11
CA ALA A 606 -9.36 1.92 19.72
C ALA A 606 -9.68 0.41 19.62
N ILE A 607 -10.30 -0.03 18.52
CA ILE A 607 -10.74 -1.42 18.39
C ILE A 607 -9.57 -2.41 18.22
N SER A 608 -8.46 -1.95 17.64
CA SER A 608 -7.12 -2.58 17.68
C SER A 608 -6.72 -3.04 19.09
N ASP A 609 -6.95 -2.20 20.09
CA ASP A 609 -6.54 -2.44 21.48
C ASP A 609 -7.31 -3.60 22.10
N TYR A 610 -8.53 -3.87 21.60
CA TYR A 610 -9.33 -5.04 22.00
C TYR A 610 -8.89 -6.31 21.29
N TYR A 611 -8.43 -6.21 20.04
CA TYR A 611 -7.83 -7.33 19.31
C TYR A 611 -6.52 -7.77 19.99
N GLN A 612 -5.58 -6.85 20.22
CA GLN A 612 -4.33 -7.12 20.93
C GLN A 612 -4.58 -7.66 22.35
N GLN A 613 -5.51 -7.05 23.10
CA GLN A 613 -5.90 -7.54 24.43
C GLN A 613 -6.50 -8.96 24.37
N ALA A 614 -7.23 -9.34 23.32
CA ALA A 614 -7.76 -10.69 23.15
C ALA A 614 -6.67 -11.72 22.80
N ALA A 615 -5.72 -11.36 21.93
CA ALA A 615 -4.54 -12.18 21.64
C ALA A 615 -3.75 -12.48 22.93
N GLN A 616 -3.37 -11.43 23.66
CA GLN A 616 -2.60 -11.51 24.90
C GLN A 616 -3.34 -12.30 26.00
N GLN A 617 -4.63 -12.02 26.24
CA GLN A 617 -5.43 -12.78 27.23
C GLN A 617 -5.56 -14.25 26.86
N SER A 618 -5.69 -14.59 25.58
CA SER A 618 -5.81 -15.98 25.15
C SER A 618 -4.48 -16.72 25.25
N TYR A 619 -3.38 -16.10 24.79
CA TYR A 619 -2.04 -16.67 24.86
C TYR A 619 -1.57 -16.89 26.30
N ALA A 620 -1.69 -15.88 27.17
CA ALA A 620 -1.31 -15.97 28.59
C ALA A 620 -2.12 -17.01 29.38
N ARG A 621 -3.23 -17.52 28.81
CA ARG A 621 -4.09 -18.56 29.39
C ARG A 621 -3.91 -19.94 28.75
N GLN A 622 -3.51 -20.01 27.48
CA GLN A 622 -3.56 -21.23 26.67
C GLN A 622 -2.21 -21.63 26.05
N HIS A 623 -1.19 -20.75 26.13
CA HIS A 623 0.17 -20.95 25.61
C HIS A 623 0.19 -21.53 24.18
N SER A 624 -0.51 -20.85 23.26
CA SER A 624 -0.74 -21.31 21.89
C SER A 624 -1.09 -20.12 21.00
N GLU A 625 -0.26 -19.84 19.98
CA GLU A 625 -0.54 -18.77 19.01
C GLU A 625 -1.86 -19.04 18.26
N VAL A 626 -2.14 -20.30 17.88
CA VAL A 626 -3.44 -20.71 17.32
C VAL A 626 -4.63 -20.24 18.17
N LYS A 627 -4.51 -20.25 19.51
CA LYS A 627 -5.58 -19.74 20.38
C LYS A 627 -5.61 -18.22 20.54
N ALA A 628 -4.49 -17.53 20.31
CA ALA A 628 -4.49 -16.07 20.18
C ALA A 628 -5.14 -15.64 18.86
N TYR A 629 -4.75 -16.29 17.76
CA TYR A 629 -5.32 -16.11 16.42
C TYR A 629 -6.84 -16.32 16.42
N GLN A 630 -7.33 -17.44 16.93
CA GLN A 630 -8.77 -17.69 17.02
C GLN A 630 -9.53 -16.70 17.93
N ALA A 631 -8.85 -16.03 18.87
CA ALA A 631 -9.43 -14.99 19.72
C ALA A 631 -9.56 -13.65 18.97
N VAL A 632 -8.57 -13.28 18.15
CA VAL A 632 -8.61 -12.10 17.28
C VAL A 632 -9.56 -12.29 16.11
N PHE A 633 -9.52 -13.44 15.43
CA PHE A 633 -10.44 -13.80 14.34
C PHE A 633 -11.90 -13.62 14.76
N ALA A 634 -12.26 -14.10 15.95
CA ALA A 634 -13.60 -13.97 16.50
C ALA A 634 -14.09 -12.52 16.69
N LEU A 635 -13.18 -11.55 16.77
CA LEU A 635 -13.48 -10.12 16.87
C LEU A 635 -13.47 -9.42 15.51
N MET A 636 -12.44 -9.66 14.69
CA MET A 636 -12.33 -9.04 13.36
C MET A 636 -13.40 -9.55 12.40
N PHE A 637 -13.72 -10.85 12.43
CA PHE A 637 -14.84 -11.41 11.66
C PHE A 637 -16.20 -10.83 12.12
N ALA A 638 -16.32 -10.40 13.38
CA ALA A 638 -17.52 -9.72 13.89
C ALA A 638 -17.58 -8.23 13.56
N ALA A 639 -16.43 -7.57 13.40
CA ALA A 639 -16.33 -6.20 12.90
C ALA A 639 -16.65 -6.13 11.40
N GLN A 640 -15.94 -6.92 10.60
CA GLN A 640 -15.85 -6.77 9.15
C GLN A 640 -16.84 -7.65 8.35
N ARG A 641 -17.37 -8.73 8.95
CA ARG A 641 -18.31 -9.67 8.30
C ARG A 641 -19.56 -9.96 9.18
N PRO A 642 -20.30 -8.93 9.65
CA PRO A 642 -21.43 -9.12 10.58
C PRO A 642 -22.57 -9.97 10.01
N GLU A 643 -22.82 -9.92 8.70
CA GLU A 643 -23.73 -10.80 7.96
C GLU A 643 -23.25 -12.26 7.93
N TYR A 644 -21.95 -12.53 7.77
CA TYR A 644 -21.43 -13.91 7.82
C TYR A 644 -21.63 -14.55 9.20
N ILE A 645 -21.60 -13.78 10.29
CA ILE A 645 -21.90 -14.31 11.63
C ILE A 645 -23.35 -14.78 11.74
N ARG A 646 -24.32 -14.14 11.07
CA ARG A 646 -25.71 -14.62 11.04
C ARG A 646 -25.85 -15.96 10.30
N TYR A 647 -24.94 -16.27 9.38
CA TYR A 647 -24.92 -17.51 8.61
C TYR A 647 -24.16 -18.65 9.32
N TYR A 648 -22.97 -18.36 9.86
CA TYR A 648 -22.10 -19.36 10.47
C TYR A 648 -22.28 -19.48 11.99
N SER A 649 -22.41 -20.71 12.49
CA SER A 649 -22.47 -20.93 13.94
C SER A 649 -21.14 -20.60 14.63
N SER A 650 -21.18 -20.24 15.91
CA SER A 650 -19.98 -19.97 16.72
C SER A 650 -19.03 -21.18 16.86
N ALA A 651 -19.51 -22.39 16.58
CA ALA A 651 -18.66 -23.57 16.42
C ALA A 651 -18.00 -23.63 15.02
N THR A 652 -18.72 -23.23 13.98
CA THR A 652 -18.22 -23.19 12.58
C THR A 652 -17.14 -22.13 12.42
N ILE A 653 -17.35 -20.92 12.96
CA ILE A 653 -16.34 -19.83 12.99
C ILE A 653 -15.08 -20.28 13.75
N ASN A 654 -15.22 -21.04 14.83
CA ASN A 654 -14.10 -21.63 15.54
C ASN A 654 -13.35 -22.70 14.71
N GLU A 655 -14.05 -23.51 13.90
CA GLU A 655 -13.38 -24.46 12.99
C GLU A 655 -12.66 -23.75 11.83
N ILE A 656 -13.28 -22.72 11.24
CA ILE A 656 -12.70 -21.92 10.14
C ILE A 656 -11.41 -21.25 10.63
N SER A 657 -11.47 -20.56 11.78
CA SER A 657 -10.31 -19.93 12.40
C SER A 657 -9.26 -20.93 12.93
N GLU A 658 -9.61 -22.21 13.12
CA GLU A 658 -8.62 -23.28 13.38
C GLU A 658 -7.83 -23.60 12.11
N VAL A 659 -8.46 -23.61 10.94
CA VAL A 659 -7.77 -23.85 9.66
C VAL A 659 -6.91 -22.65 9.27
N TYR A 660 -7.47 -21.44 9.26
CA TYR A 660 -6.71 -20.20 8.96
C TYR A 660 -5.47 -20.04 9.85
N ALA A 661 -5.54 -20.41 11.13
CA ALA A 661 -4.40 -20.32 12.05
C ALA A 661 -3.22 -21.22 11.69
N TYR A 662 -3.45 -22.37 11.01
CA TYR A 662 -2.39 -23.25 10.51
C TYR A 662 -1.95 -22.91 9.08
N GLU A 663 -2.48 -21.84 8.49
CA GLU A 663 -2.07 -21.33 7.18
C GLU A 663 -1.26 -20.03 7.31
N PHE A 664 -1.69 -19.10 8.17
CA PHE A 664 -1.11 -17.75 8.29
C PHE A 664 -0.19 -17.53 9.50
N MET A 665 -0.08 -18.47 10.45
CA MET A 665 0.87 -18.38 11.56
C MET A 665 2.02 -19.38 11.36
N ASP A 666 3.23 -19.02 11.78
CA ASP A 666 4.37 -19.96 11.84
C ASP A 666 4.21 -20.94 13.02
N VAL A 667 3.29 -21.88 12.87
CA VAL A 667 2.95 -22.90 13.87
C VAL A 667 3.07 -24.30 13.27
N ALA A 668 3.94 -25.12 13.88
CA ALA A 668 4.20 -26.47 13.39
C ALA A 668 2.92 -27.32 13.27
N GLU A 669 2.72 -27.96 12.10
CA GLU A 669 1.52 -28.75 11.85
C GLU A 669 1.29 -29.84 12.92
N PRO A 670 0.04 -30.04 13.35
CA PRO A 670 -0.28 -30.97 14.41
C PRO A 670 -0.17 -32.40 13.90
N LYS A 671 0.21 -33.36 14.76
CA LYS A 671 0.50 -34.75 14.32
C LYS A 671 -0.63 -35.73 14.64
N GLY A 672 -0.69 -36.84 13.90
CA GLY A 672 -1.60 -37.97 14.16
C GLY A 672 -3.09 -37.60 14.07
N ALA A 673 -3.85 -37.88 15.13
CA ALA A 673 -5.30 -37.64 15.15
C ALA A 673 -5.69 -36.16 14.97
N ALA A 674 -4.82 -35.23 15.37
CA ALA A 674 -5.03 -33.80 15.18
C ALA A 674 -4.80 -33.37 13.72
N LEU A 675 -3.80 -33.93 13.02
CA LEU A 675 -3.62 -33.73 11.57
C LEU A 675 -4.85 -34.20 10.78
N LYS A 676 -5.38 -35.38 11.14
CA LYS A 676 -6.56 -35.95 10.51
C LYS A 676 -7.80 -35.08 10.71
N ARG A 677 -7.94 -34.44 11.88
CA ARG A 677 -8.96 -33.42 12.13
C ARG A 677 -8.73 -32.17 11.28
N LEU A 678 -7.52 -31.61 11.25
CA LEU A 678 -7.21 -30.41 10.46
C LEU A 678 -7.50 -30.62 8.97
N THR A 679 -7.08 -31.76 8.42
CA THR A 679 -7.37 -32.17 7.03
C THR A 679 -8.88 -32.28 6.77
N GLN A 680 -9.64 -32.82 7.73
CA GLN A 680 -11.11 -32.88 7.63
C GLN A 680 -11.77 -31.48 7.73
N LEU A 681 -11.18 -30.53 8.46
CA LEU A 681 -11.66 -29.15 8.51
C LEU A 681 -11.33 -28.38 7.21
N ARG A 682 -10.10 -28.50 6.70
CA ARG A 682 -9.68 -28.02 5.36
C ARG A 682 -10.68 -28.47 4.28
N GLN A 683 -10.99 -29.78 4.24
CA GLN A 683 -12.00 -30.34 3.33
C GLN A 683 -13.43 -29.83 3.59
N LYS A 684 -13.88 -29.78 4.86
CA LYS A 684 -15.23 -29.35 5.25
C LYS A 684 -15.52 -27.90 4.85
N HIS A 685 -14.53 -27.03 4.98
CA HIS A 685 -14.64 -25.59 4.77
C HIS A 685 -14.21 -25.14 3.38
N ALA A 686 -13.79 -26.08 2.53
CA ALA A 686 -13.22 -25.85 1.21
C ALA A 686 -12.02 -24.89 1.24
N LEU A 687 -11.15 -25.07 2.24
CA LEU A 687 -9.90 -24.36 2.47
C LEU A 687 -8.75 -25.36 2.27
N GLN A 688 -8.24 -25.53 1.06
CA GLN A 688 -7.25 -26.55 0.69
C GLN A 688 -6.00 -25.98 0.03
N HIS A 689 -6.11 -24.77 -0.51
CA HIS A 689 -5.05 -24.02 -1.17
C HIS A 689 -5.09 -22.57 -0.69
N GLU A 690 -3.96 -21.87 -0.76
CA GLU A 690 -3.82 -20.42 -0.48
C GLU A 690 -4.95 -19.57 -1.10
N GLN A 691 -5.32 -19.87 -2.35
CA GLN A 691 -6.40 -19.21 -3.12
C GLN A 691 -7.82 -19.37 -2.55
N ASP A 692 -8.03 -20.28 -1.60
CA ASP A 692 -9.33 -20.50 -0.96
C ASP A 692 -9.53 -19.58 0.28
N PHE A 693 -8.49 -18.87 0.74
CA PHE A 693 -8.48 -17.97 1.90
C PHE A 693 -8.57 -16.49 1.47
N ASP A 694 -8.89 -15.58 2.42
CA ASP A 694 -8.98 -14.13 2.17
C ASP A 694 -8.04 -13.29 3.06
N GLU A 695 -7.80 -12.02 2.65
CA GLU A 695 -6.87 -11.04 3.27
C GLU A 695 -7.03 -10.84 4.79
N LEU A 696 -8.20 -11.22 5.32
CA LEU A 696 -8.46 -11.28 6.77
C LEU A 696 -7.45 -12.18 7.50
N GLY A 697 -6.92 -13.23 6.84
CA GLY A 697 -6.00 -14.18 7.44
C GLY A 697 -4.66 -13.56 7.85
N GLU A 698 -3.94 -13.02 6.87
CA GLU A 698 -2.69 -12.26 7.07
C GLU A 698 -2.91 -11.08 8.03
N SER A 699 -4.02 -10.34 7.86
CA SER A 699 -4.38 -9.21 8.73
C SER A 699 -4.46 -9.60 10.21
N ILE A 700 -5.01 -10.79 10.52
CA ILE A 700 -5.06 -11.31 11.88
C ILE A 700 -3.68 -11.80 12.34
N ALA A 701 -2.92 -12.48 11.47
CA ALA A 701 -1.62 -13.01 11.82
C ALA A 701 -0.66 -11.90 12.27
N ASN A 702 -0.60 -10.79 11.55
CA ASN A 702 0.20 -9.61 11.91
C ASN A 702 -0.21 -9.07 13.29
N ILE A 703 -1.50 -8.83 13.53
CA ILE A 703 -2.00 -8.35 14.84
C ILE A 703 -1.69 -9.32 15.99
N VAL A 704 -1.63 -10.64 15.72
CA VAL A 704 -1.26 -11.65 16.73
C VAL A 704 0.25 -11.66 16.96
N ASN A 705 1.06 -11.55 15.91
CA ASN A 705 2.52 -11.47 16.02
C ASN A 705 2.93 -10.23 16.82
N ASP A 706 2.47 -9.04 16.42
CA ASP A 706 2.71 -7.77 17.13
C ASP A 706 2.30 -7.87 18.62
N ALA A 707 1.14 -8.49 18.89
CA ALA A 707 0.62 -8.60 20.25
C ALA A 707 1.36 -9.64 21.11
N LEU A 708 2.13 -10.54 20.51
CA LEU A 708 2.83 -11.65 21.17
C LEU A 708 4.35 -11.56 21.15
N GLU A 709 4.98 -10.81 20.24
CA GLU A 709 6.45 -10.63 20.19
C GLU A 709 6.98 -10.18 21.55
N ASP A 710 6.45 -9.08 22.06
CA ASP A 710 6.74 -8.52 23.38
C ASP A 710 6.49 -9.56 24.51
N VAL A 711 5.46 -10.39 24.38
CA VAL A 711 5.06 -11.39 25.40
C VAL A 711 5.98 -12.62 25.39
N GLN A 712 6.35 -13.09 24.22
CA GLN A 712 7.27 -14.22 24.00
C GLN A 712 8.69 -13.81 24.40
N GLU A 713 9.18 -12.65 23.95
CA GLU A 713 10.49 -12.09 24.35
C GLU A 713 10.54 -11.96 25.88
N ASN A 714 9.58 -11.26 26.50
CA ASN A 714 9.53 -11.11 27.95
C ASN A 714 9.43 -12.44 28.70
N GLN A 715 8.85 -13.50 28.12
CA GLN A 715 8.80 -14.81 28.76
C GLN A 715 10.12 -15.57 28.66
N GLN A 716 10.76 -15.57 27.49
CA GLN A 716 12.10 -16.15 27.30
C GLN A 716 13.11 -15.50 28.25
N TRP A 717 13.13 -14.17 28.35
CA TRP A 717 14.02 -13.45 29.26
C TRP A 717 13.74 -13.72 30.74
N LYS A 718 12.47 -13.93 31.14
CA LYS A 718 12.13 -14.36 32.51
C LYS A 718 12.66 -15.75 32.81
N ASP A 719 12.57 -16.70 31.89
CA ASP A 719 13.10 -18.06 32.10
C ASP A 719 14.64 -18.10 32.03
N LEU A 720 15.29 -17.29 31.19
CA LEU A 720 16.75 -17.06 31.25
C LEU A 720 17.18 -16.49 32.61
N ALA A 721 16.55 -15.40 33.07
CA ALA A 721 16.84 -14.78 34.36
C ALA A 721 16.63 -15.75 35.53
N LYS A 722 15.60 -16.59 35.47
CA LYS A 722 15.29 -17.64 36.46
C LYS A 722 16.27 -18.81 36.44
N LYS A 723 16.78 -19.20 35.26
CA LYS A 723 17.77 -20.27 35.08
C LYS A 723 19.17 -19.84 35.54
N TYR A 724 19.63 -18.67 35.08
CA TYR A 724 21.01 -18.20 35.26
C TYR A 724 21.21 -17.17 36.40
N LYS A 725 20.13 -16.57 36.93
CA LYS A 725 20.06 -15.77 38.17
C LYS A 725 20.87 -14.47 38.26
N THR A 726 21.81 -14.22 37.35
CA THR A 726 22.69 -13.05 37.38
C THR A 726 22.89 -12.49 35.98
N LYS A 727 23.05 -11.16 35.84
CA LYS A 727 23.32 -10.51 34.55
C LYS A 727 24.56 -11.08 33.86
N GLN A 728 25.60 -11.42 34.62
CA GLN A 728 26.80 -12.09 34.11
C GLN A 728 26.48 -13.46 33.49
N ALA A 729 25.76 -14.33 34.19
CA ALA A 729 25.47 -15.66 33.67
C ALA A 729 24.45 -15.65 32.51
N VAL A 730 23.51 -14.70 32.50
CA VAL A 730 22.62 -14.49 31.34
C VAL A 730 23.41 -13.94 30.14
N PHE A 731 24.27 -12.93 30.33
CA PHE A 731 25.15 -12.43 29.26
C PHE A 731 26.01 -13.56 28.68
N ALA A 732 26.62 -14.39 29.53
CA ALA A 732 27.43 -15.51 29.07
C ALA A 732 26.63 -16.49 28.20
N GLN A 733 25.36 -16.77 28.51
CA GLN A 733 24.52 -17.62 27.67
C GLN A 733 24.10 -16.91 26.39
N VAL A 734 23.51 -15.72 26.47
CA VAL A 734 22.97 -14.99 25.32
C VAL A 734 24.06 -14.58 24.33
N TYR A 735 25.30 -14.39 24.78
CA TYR A 735 26.46 -14.24 23.89
C TYR A 735 26.76 -15.54 23.13
N GLN A 736 26.74 -16.71 23.79
CA GLN A 736 26.95 -18.00 23.10
C GLN A 736 25.86 -18.28 22.08
N ASP A 737 24.60 -18.03 22.46
CA ASP A 737 23.43 -18.23 21.59
C ASP A 737 23.57 -17.32 20.34
N LYS A 738 23.64 -15.98 20.52
CA LYS A 738 23.82 -15.03 19.41
C LYS A 738 25.08 -15.28 18.57
N PHE A 739 26.18 -15.75 19.16
CA PHE A 739 27.40 -16.08 18.40
C PHE A 739 27.17 -17.30 17.51
N THR A 740 26.52 -18.35 18.03
CA THR A 740 26.23 -19.58 17.29
C THR A 740 25.15 -19.36 16.21
N ASP A 741 24.22 -18.44 16.43
CA ASP A 741 23.24 -18.00 15.43
C ASP A 741 23.88 -17.19 14.28
N THR A 742 25.06 -16.60 14.51
CA THR A 742 25.77 -15.74 13.53
C THR A 742 26.93 -16.45 12.82
N TYR A 743 27.58 -17.42 13.47
CA TYR A 743 28.81 -18.04 13.00
C TYR A 743 28.76 -19.57 13.18
N GLU A 744 29.09 -20.32 12.12
CA GLU A 744 29.26 -21.77 12.19
C GLU A 744 30.38 -22.14 13.17
N ILE A 745 30.12 -23.09 14.07
CA ILE A 745 31.05 -23.53 15.12
C ILE A 745 31.17 -25.05 15.12
N ASP A 746 32.41 -25.54 15.07
CA ASP A 746 32.70 -26.97 15.22
C ASP A 746 32.40 -27.47 16.64
N GLN A 747 32.08 -28.76 16.76
CA GLN A 747 31.79 -29.39 18.05
C GLN A 747 32.99 -29.35 19.03
N GLU A 748 34.22 -29.28 18.50
CA GLU A 748 35.44 -29.08 19.29
C GLU A 748 35.63 -27.61 19.71
N GLN A 749 35.12 -26.66 18.93
CA GLN A 749 35.19 -25.21 19.18
C GLN A 749 34.17 -24.73 20.22
N THR A 750 33.03 -25.42 20.38
CA THR A 750 31.98 -25.06 21.34
C THR A 750 32.54 -24.85 22.76
N ALA A 751 33.48 -25.71 23.19
CA ALA A 751 34.11 -25.61 24.51
C ALA A 751 34.99 -24.34 24.68
N TYR A 752 35.54 -23.79 23.60
CA TYR A 752 36.30 -22.53 23.60
C TYR A 752 35.36 -21.31 23.54
N LEU A 753 34.25 -21.39 22.79
CA LEU A 753 33.19 -20.37 22.86
C LEU A 753 32.62 -20.24 24.28
N THR A 754 32.28 -21.34 24.95
CA THR A 754 31.78 -21.29 26.35
C THR A 754 32.80 -20.68 27.31
N GLN A 755 34.09 -21.00 27.17
CA GLN A 755 35.16 -20.42 27.98
C GLN A 755 35.33 -18.91 27.72
N SER A 756 35.35 -18.48 26.46
CA SER A 756 35.54 -17.08 26.07
C SER A 756 34.32 -16.21 26.45
N ALA A 757 33.09 -16.68 26.20
CA ALA A 757 31.86 -16.01 26.59
C ALA A 757 31.75 -15.77 28.10
N HIS A 758 32.22 -16.71 28.94
CA HIS A 758 32.30 -16.48 30.38
C HIS A 758 33.32 -15.39 30.78
N VAL A 759 34.40 -15.21 30.01
CA VAL A 759 35.37 -14.12 30.22
C VAL A 759 34.81 -12.78 29.75
N PHE A 760 34.14 -12.72 28.59
CA PHE A 760 33.49 -11.50 28.10
C PHE A 760 32.34 -11.05 29.02
N ALA A 761 31.54 -12.01 29.51
CA ALA A 761 30.50 -11.74 30.51
C ALA A 761 31.06 -11.20 31.83
N LYS A 762 32.28 -11.62 32.23
CA LYS A 762 32.97 -11.05 33.38
C LYS A 762 33.45 -9.62 33.12
N ALA A 763 33.98 -9.34 31.91
CA ALA A 763 34.35 -7.99 31.50
C ALA A 763 33.13 -7.04 31.53
N PHE A 764 32.02 -7.44 30.92
CA PHE A 764 30.71 -6.77 31.02
C PHE A 764 30.30 -6.53 32.48
N ALA A 765 30.31 -7.58 33.30
CA ALA A 765 29.87 -7.49 34.68
C ALA A 765 30.77 -6.61 35.56
N ASP A 766 32.06 -6.46 35.24
CA ASP A 766 32.98 -5.54 35.93
C ASP A 766 32.90 -4.11 35.38
N ASP A 767 32.70 -3.92 34.08
CA ASP A 767 32.51 -2.61 33.43
C ASP A 767 31.26 -1.89 33.95
N LEU A 768 30.14 -2.62 34.11
CA LEU A 768 28.93 -2.12 34.78
C LEU A 768 29.13 -1.63 36.23
N LYS A 769 30.26 -1.97 36.86
CA LYS A 769 30.63 -1.50 38.21
C LYS A 769 31.70 -0.41 38.19
N GLY A 770 32.21 -0.01 37.02
CA GLY A 770 33.41 0.82 36.88
C GLY A 770 34.70 0.11 37.34
N GLN A 771 34.76 -1.22 37.23
CA GLN A 771 35.84 -2.08 37.74
C GLN A 771 36.59 -2.85 36.64
N LEU A 772 36.28 -2.58 35.36
CA LEU A 772 36.92 -3.20 34.20
C LEU A 772 38.44 -2.96 34.21
N THR A 773 39.21 -4.06 34.18
CA THR A 773 40.68 -4.05 34.12
C THR A 773 41.18 -5.29 33.37
N GLU A 774 42.49 -5.39 33.12
CA GLU A 774 43.10 -6.64 32.58
C GLU A 774 42.77 -7.90 33.41
N LYS A 775 42.45 -7.74 34.71
CA LYS A 775 42.02 -8.85 35.57
C LYS A 775 40.61 -9.34 35.27
N SER A 776 39.76 -8.51 34.67
CA SER A 776 38.43 -8.95 34.20
C SER A 776 38.59 -9.99 33.09
N LEU A 777 39.57 -9.81 32.19
CA LEU A 777 39.96 -10.76 31.14
C LEU A 777 40.88 -11.91 31.60
N GLN A 778 41.06 -12.10 32.91
CA GLN A 778 41.80 -13.25 33.44
C GLN A 778 41.05 -14.55 33.14
N GLY A 779 41.61 -15.36 32.24
CA GLY A 779 41.00 -16.59 31.69
C GLY A 779 41.05 -16.64 30.15
N LEU A 780 41.28 -15.50 29.50
CA LEU A 780 41.46 -15.41 28.05
C LEU A 780 42.80 -16.03 27.60
N LYS A 781 42.78 -16.84 26.54
CA LYS A 781 43.92 -17.58 25.97
C LYS A 781 44.01 -17.37 24.46
N LEU A 782 45.05 -17.86 23.80
CA LEU A 782 45.24 -17.72 22.35
C LEU A 782 44.13 -18.43 21.55
N GLU A 783 43.60 -19.53 22.07
CA GLU A 783 42.49 -20.31 21.50
C GLU A 783 41.13 -19.61 21.65
N HIS A 784 41.08 -18.40 22.22
CA HIS A 784 39.86 -17.59 22.37
C HIS A 784 39.85 -16.36 21.42
N ASP A 785 40.86 -16.21 20.56
CA ASP A 785 41.09 -15.05 19.69
C ASP A 785 39.93 -14.81 18.71
N ASP A 786 39.51 -15.86 17.99
CA ASP A 786 38.44 -15.80 16.97
C ASP A 786 37.01 -15.70 17.55
N PHE A 787 36.84 -15.78 18.87
CA PHE A 787 35.52 -15.82 19.52
C PHE A 787 35.03 -14.48 20.09
N PHE A 788 35.80 -13.40 19.94
CA PHE A 788 35.35 -12.06 20.31
C PHE A 788 34.78 -11.31 19.10
N SER A 789 33.49 -11.02 19.14
CA SER A 789 32.74 -10.34 18.08
C SER A 789 32.14 -9.05 18.66
N ASP A 790 32.57 -7.89 18.12
CA ASP A 790 32.17 -6.56 18.61
C ASP A 790 30.64 -6.37 18.54
N SER A 791 30.00 -6.80 17.44
CA SER A 791 28.54 -6.75 17.26
C SER A 791 27.81 -7.67 18.24
N THR A 792 28.29 -8.90 18.42
CA THR A 792 27.69 -9.87 19.36
C THR A 792 27.79 -9.36 20.81
N TYR A 793 28.92 -8.74 21.20
CA TYR A 793 29.07 -8.14 22.53
C TYR A 793 28.09 -6.98 22.75
N TYR A 794 27.99 -6.06 21.78
CA TYR A 794 27.09 -4.90 21.80
C TYR A 794 25.62 -5.31 21.92
N GLU A 795 25.19 -6.27 21.09
CA GLU A 795 23.82 -6.78 21.07
C GLU A 795 23.45 -7.53 22.35
N THR A 796 24.34 -8.38 22.86
CA THR A 796 24.12 -9.04 24.16
C THR A 796 24.08 -8.02 25.30
N TYR A 797 24.90 -6.96 25.27
CA TYR A 797 24.84 -5.88 26.27
C TYR A 797 23.45 -5.22 26.28
N LYS A 798 22.96 -4.75 25.11
CA LYS A 798 21.70 -4.02 25.01
C LYS A 798 20.51 -4.89 25.44
N ALA A 799 20.47 -6.14 25.02
CA ALA A 799 19.41 -7.07 25.39
C ALA A 799 19.41 -7.40 26.91
N VAL A 800 20.57 -7.66 27.52
CA VAL A 800 20.68 -7.91 28.97
C VAL A 800 20.33 -6.67 29.80
N GLN A 801 20.60 -5.46 29.30
CA GLN A 801 20.16 -4.22 29.95
C GLN A 801 18.66 -3.95 29.80
N LYS A 802 18.07 -4.17 28.61
CA LYS A 802 16.62 -4.03 28.36
C LYS A 802 15.80 -4.91 29.32
N HIS A 803 16.24 -6.15 29.54
CA HIS A 803 15.40 -7.19 30.16
C HIS A 803 15.75 -7.56 31.61
N MET A 804 16.79 -6.98 32.21
CA MET A 804 17.19 -7.30 33.60
C MET A 804 17.45 -6.08 34.49
N ASN A 805 17.10 -4.85 34.08
CA ASN A 805 17.22 -3.65 34.93
C ASN A 805 16.07 -3.51 35.94
#